data_AF-A0A178F2X6-F1
#
_entry.id   AF-A0A178F2X6-F1
#
_cell.length_a   1.000
_cell.length_b   1.000
_cell.length_c   1.000
_cell.angle_alpha   90.00
_cell.angle_beta   90.00
_cell.angle_gamma   90.00
#
_symmetry.space_group_name_H-M   'P 1'
#
loop_
_entity.id
_entity.type
_entity.pdbx_description
1 polymer ?
#
loop_
_entity_poly.entity_id
_entity_poly.type
_entity_poly.pdbx_seq_one_letter_code
_entity_poly.pdbx_strand_id
1 'polypeptide(L)'
;MALKTVLCVALCGLASLASAAGRPIPSNLKALFDHAKVPLIPPGNLDGHGQSGFLYCGDYEGVVYLKGPKGRLGDIDVDCDGANRSKGECANDLTGQGQTSFKDEVQGYGLDDLDANLHGYVVFGNEGKRPSYLPSDSGIEPLSVIAVVCNNRLFYGIWGDTNGNTDTGEVAISLARACFPENNLTGNNGHEEHDVLFVAFKGEEAKPGANGADWKADNFNTFEESLAHIGDRLVAKIGPKASESTGVAMPTPSSPHGGLITITVVLVTVVVIAGSSLLWASLVPSALAILADEAYHIDYHHALLGQPGAANTFFHRSSPSSVASLLYTHSDKNILGAVNPKDGSVVWRQNVTEYFPQAVGSSNEAFLRAADNDDALVSAFGSGVSAWDAIDGRFRWIQRVTDGVVKDLELVPDRPEEIMYRHDVLVLLGDKKGVLRRLDIDSGSAVWEFKDESNDVPFQVSVASKSTGYYVALQHASRSGYKIKVTALDLAKGKQTGSQYTLNSDTEVFGPESILLVGRNAAAPLIAWTDKANTVLKINVLGSNTIESIKVEHEGVRHIKIHVSQSSSGPAHFLVEYRTDSASWADVYHINIKTTSITKAYSLPKIQGHSVITAGTNTNNENLYFTRITPTEVIIYSSVSDKAQGTWKTSEVLPEKSQNAVSEVVALESGVSVRFAQVEESGDWSLVLNGKLQWTRPESLTEAIAAAWTDLNDGVTLARELEVEGHQSVPMAYAHRLIRHLKAIQQGFPDWLMEMPMRVLTSFMPSDISDLIQFGLGQQIILATRTGRVAALDSGRHGKVMWNIKAVENDLDWGVKAITTQLGLATVHVDDGSTLQVNITTGEVTSRTPPTQKVASIAFVPDGAADFKVGVEEHGVPTESAYVNGIDAFLVTRSGDKRILGWNTSKSKAPMWEFTVPEGQKIIHATARPAHDPVASVGKVLGDRSVLYKYLNHNLALITATGESTVDFYLLDGVSGQILHTARYTNVDITQPIASVISENWFAYSFWADTSEVSAAKGYQLIVSELYESSTPNDRGVLGDAANYSSITNITMPHVISQAYMIPEAISNMAVTQTRQGISIRQLLCTLPASRSIVGIPRPILDPRRPVGRDPTAQEAEEGLMKYNPNLEFDPKWHLTHSRDVMGIQHVESSPTLLESTTLIFSYGFDIFGTRLAPSQPFDILDKGFSKIQLLLTVVALMAGVSALAPLARSKQVNLQWKSS
;
A
#
# COMPACT_ATOMS: atom_id res chain seq x y z
N MET A 1 45.61 16.86 -38.39
CA MET A 1 46.27 16.11 -37.30
C MET A 1 45.65 16.37 -35.93
N ALA A 2 45.30 17.61 -35.56
CA ALA A 2 44.63 17.91 -34.28
C ALA A 2 43.23 17.24 -34.10
N LEU A 3 42.50 16.96 -35.18
CA LEU A 3 41.17 16.35 -35.10
C LEU A 3 41.19 14.84 -34.75
N LYS A 4 42.29 14.13 -35.04
CA LYS A 4 42.46 12.72 -34.62
C LYS A 4 42.82 12.61 -33.14
N THR A 5 43.55 13.59 -32.61
CA THR A 5 43.95 13.64 -31.19
C THR A 5 42.77 14.04 -30.30
N VAL A 6 41.92 14.97 -30.75
CA VAL A 6 40.72 15.39 -30.00
C VAL A 6 39.63 14.32 -29.99
N LEU A 7 39.48 13.54 -31.06
CA LEU A 7 38.50 12.43 -31.10
C LEU A 7 38.94 11.22 -30.25
N CYS A 8 40.24 10.93 -30.17
CA CYS A 8 40.77 9.90 -29.26
C CYS A 8 40.63 10.31 -27.78
N VAL A 9 40.87 11.58 -27.43
CA VAL A 9 40.72 12.05 -26.04
C VAL A 9 39.24 12.16 -25.63
N ALA A 10 38.33 12.47 -26.56
CA ALA A 10 36.89 12.49 -26.29
C ALA A 10 36.26 11.08 -26.20
N LEU A 11 36.77 10.09 -26.94
CA LEU A 11 36.34 8.69 -26.77
C LEU A 11 36.96 8.02 -25.53
N CYS A 12 38.21 8.35 -25.16
CA CYS A 12 38.80 7.87 -23.90
C CYS A 12 38.15 8.51 -22.67
N GLY A 13 37.71 9.77 -22.74
CA GLY A 13 37.06 10.47 -21.63
C GLY A 13 35.62 10.03 -21.32
N LEU A 14 34.97 9.29 -22.22
CA LEU A 14 33.65 8.67 -22.01
C LEU A 14 33.75 7.22 -21.52
N ALA A 15 34.88 6.55 -21.73
CA ALA A 15 35.16 5.23 -21.15
C ALA A 15 35.64 5.34 -19.69
N SER A 16 36.42 6.39 -19.37
CA SER A 16 37.00 6.59 -18.03
C SER A 16 36.01 7.09 -16.95
N LEU A 17 34.72 7.25 -17.27
CA LEU A 17 33.66 7.60 -16.32
C LEU A 17 32.81 6.38 -15.90
N ALA A 18 33.07 5.20 -16.46
CA ALA A 18 32.29 4.00 -16.18
C ALA A 18 32.84 3.13 -15.03
N SER A 19 34.12 3.26 -14.65
CA SER A 19 34.75 2.39 -13.65
C SER A 19 34.40 2.77 -12.20
N ALA A 20 34.34 4.07 -11.87
CA ALA A 20 34.04 4.52 -10.50
C ALA A 20 32.57 4.32 -10.08
N ALA A 21 31.65 4.21 -11.05
CA ALA A 21 30.21 4.05 -10.81
C ALA A 21 29.65 2.70 -11.29
N GLY A 22 30.53 1.79 -11.73
CA GLY A 22 30.19 0.48 -12.27
C GLY A 22 29.47 0.49 -13.63
N ARG A 23 29.56 -0.62 -14.37
CA ARG A 23 28.94 -0.80 -15.68
C ARG A 23 27.43 -1.11 -15.56
N PRO A 24 26.61 -0.76 -16.56
CA PRO A 24 25.24 -1.28 -16.63
C PRO A 24 25.27 -2.80 -16.79
N ILE A 25 24.35 -3.51 -16.13
CA ILE A 25 24.28 -4.97 -16.18
C ILE A 25 23.74 -5.42 -17.55
N PRO A 26 24.50 -6.21 -18.35
CA PRO A 26 24.01 -6.76 -19.61
C PRO A 26 22.82 -7.70 -19.41
N SER A 27 21.92 -7.77 -20.39
CA SER A 27 20.65 -8.52 -20.30
C SER A 27 20.82 -10.01 -19.99
N ASN A 28 21.87 -10.64 -20.51
CA ASN A 28 22.18 -12.05 -20.23
C ASN A 28 22.72 -12.28 -18.82
N LEU A 29 23.52 -11.36 -18.28
CA LEU A 29 23.94 -11.39 -16.88
C LEU A 29 22.78 -11.05 -15.94
N LYS A 30 21.88 -10.14 -16.34
CA LYS A 30 20.64 -9.86 -15.61
C LYS A 30 19.73 -11.08 -15.54
N ALA A 31 19.62 -11.86 -16.60
CA ALA A 31 18.89 -13.13 -16.60
C ALA A 31 19.51 -14.15 -15.63
N LEU A 32 20.84 -14.26 -15.56
CA LEU A 32 21.51 -15.08 -14.55
C LEU A 32 21.28 -14.56 -13.12
N PHE A 33 21.33 -13.24 -12.92
CA PHE A 33 21.04 -12.61 -11.64
C PHE A 33 19.62 -12.90 -11.15
N ASP A 34 18.63 -12.85 -12.04
CA ASP A 34 17.24 -13.18 -11.70
C ASP A 34 17.05 -14.70 -11.49
N HIS A 35 17.75 -15.55 -12.26
CA HIS A 35 17.77 -17.01 -12.06
C HIS A 35 18.41 -17.41 -10.73
N ALA A 36 19.49 -16.74 -10.32
CA ALA A 36 20.17 -16.98 -9.06
C ALA A 36 19.24 -16.70 -7.87
N LYS A 37 18.21 -15.86 -8.03
CA LYS A 37 17.18 -15.57 -7.00
C LYS A 37 16.05 -16.61 -6.91
N VAL A 38 16.06 -17.67 -7.72
CA VAL A 38 15.07 -18.76 -7.62
C VAL A 38 15.40 -19.67 -6.41
N PRO A 39 14.47 -19.95 -5.48
CA PRO A 39 14.77 -20.77 -4.29
C PRO A 39 15.21 -22.21 -4.61
N LEU A 40 16.25 -22.70 -3.93
CA LEU A 40 16.63 -24.12 -3.88
C LEU A 40 16.79 -24.56 -2.41
N ILE A 41 16.59 -25.86 -2.14
CA ILE A 41 16.71 -26.48 -0.80
C ILE A 41 17.76 -27.61 -0.86
N PRO A 42 19.05 -27.30 -0.60
CA PRO A 42 19.90 -28.20 0.21
C PRO A 42 20.93 -27.44 1.10
N PRO A 43 21.71 -28.12 1.98
CA PRO A 43 22.72 -27.47 2.84
C PRO A 43 23.92 -26.92 2.05
N GLY A 44 24.49 -25.79 2.49
CA GLY A 44 25.64 -25.09 1.88
C GLY A 44 26.57 -24.41 2.90
N ASN A 45 27.62 -23.75 2.42
CA ASN A 45 28.63 -22.94 3.14
C ASN A 45 28.02 -21.80 3.98
N LEU A 46 28.83 -21.23 4.88
CA LEU A 46 28.51 -19.98 5.59
C LEU A 46 28.79 -18.78 4.65
N ASP A 47 28.09 -17.67 4.85
CA ASP A 47 28.48 -16.36 4.31
C ASP A 47 29.43 -15.63 5.30
N GLY A 48 29.97 -14.47 4.91
CA GLY A 48 30.89 -13.67 5.72
C GLY A 48 30.30 -13.22 7.06
N HIS A 49 28.96 -13.23 7.19
CA HIS A 49 28.23 -12.92 8.44
C HIS A 49 27.71 -14.16 9.19
N GLY A 50 28.13 -15.37 8.82
CA GLY A 50 27.88 -16.62 9.53
C GLY A 50 26.52 -17.29 9.29
N GLN A 51 25.81 -16.97 8.20
CA GLN A 51 24.58 -17.64 7.77
C GLN A 51 24.85 -18.83 6.86
N SER A 52 24.31 -20.00 7.19
CA SER A 52 24.49 -21.23 6.42
C SER A 52 23.57 -21.35 5.21
N GLY A 53 24.06 -21.98 4.13
CA GLY A 53 23.24 -22.37 2.98
C GLY A 53 23.75 -21.86 1.63
N PHE A 54 24.93 -21.25 1.59
CA PHE A 54 25.53 -20.70 0.37
C PHE A 54 26.24 -21.78 -0.45
N LEU A 55 26.04 -21.78 -1.75
CA LEU A 55 26.52 -22.85 -2.62
C LEU A 55 26.96 -22.31 -3.98
N TYR A 56 28.02 -22.91 -4.49
CA TYR A 56 28.59 -22.61 -5.81
C TYR A 56 27.84 -23.40 -6.89
N CYS A 57 27.06 -22.71 -7.71
CA CYS A 57 26.23 -23.28 -8.77
C CYS A 57 26.93 -23.26 -10.12
N GLY A 58 26.98 -24.41 -10.81
CA GLY A 58 27.53 -24.55 -12.17
C GLY A 58 26.49 -24.97 -13.22
N ASP A 59 25.22 -24.62 -13.02
CA ASP A 59 24.09 -24.95 -13.90
C ASP A 59 23.95 -24.02 -15.12
N TYR A 60 24.71 -22.94 -15.20
CA TYR A 60 24.90 -22.13 -16.42
C TYR A 60 26.12 -22.56 -17.22
N GLU A 61 26.09 -22.34 -18.53
CA GLU A 61 27.21 -22.70 -19.41
C GLU A 61 28.40 -21.77 -19.16
N GLY A 62 29.60 -22.34 -19.00
CA GLY A 62 30.85 -21.58 -18.90
C GLY A 62 31.11 -20.82 -17.59
N VAL A 63 30.21 -20.87 -16.59
CA VAL A 63 30.37 -20.13 -15.32
C VAL A 63 30.08 -20.97 -14.08
N VAL A 64 30.56 -20.48 -12.93
CA VAL A 64 30.10 -20.85 -11.59
C VAL A 64 29.71 -19.58 -10.84
N TYR A 65 28.59 -19.59 -10.13
CA TYR A 65 28.14 -18.43 -9.36
C TYR A 65 27.74 -18.79 -7.93
N LEU A 66 27.86 -17.82 -7.02
CA LEU A 66 27.47 -17.98 -5.62
C LEU A 66 25.97 -17.71 -5.44
N LYS A 67 25.28 -18.58 -4.72
CA LYS A 67 23.85 -18.49 -4.45
C LYS A 67 23.52 -18.94 -3.03
N GLY A 68 22.61 -18.24 -2.38
CA GLY A 68 22.13 -18.53 -1.02
C GLY A 68 20.71 -19.14 -0.97
N PRO A 69 20.25 -19.52 0.23
CA PRO A 69 18.94 -20.11 0.43
C PRO A 69 17.81 -19.08 0.22
N LYS A 70 16.61 -19.55 -0.12
CA LYS A 70 15.42 -18.70 -0.34
C LYS A 70 15.60 -17.59 -1.39
N GLY A 71 16.50 -17.78 -2.36
CA GLY A 71 16.74 -16.80 -3.42
C GLY A 71 17.66 -15.65 -3.03
N ARG A 72 18.37 -15.77 -1.90
CA ARG A 72 19.42 -14.84 -1.47
C ARG A 72 20.66 -14.96 -2.38
N LEU A 73 21.33 -13.84 -2.60
CA LEU A 73 22.66 -13.79 -3.23
C LEU A 73 23.73 -13.62 -2.14
N GLY A 74 25.00 -13.50 -2.51
CA GLY A 74 26.07 -13.26 -1.54
C GLY A 74 25.92 -11.91 -0.83
N ASP A 75 26.54 -11.82 0.34
CA ASP A 75 26.88 -10.58 1.04
C ASP A 75 28.24 -10.05 0.54
N ILE A 76 28.73 -8.97 1.15
CA ILE A 76 30.13 -8.55 1.02
C ILE A 76 30.76 -8.49 2.40
N ASP A 77 31.76 -9.33 2.64
CA ASP A 77 32.73 -9.11 3.72
C ASP A 77 34.07 -8.61 3.15
N VAL A 78 34.88 -7.99 3.99
CA VAL A 78 36.12 -7.32 3.57
C VAL A 78 37.33 -8.19 3.87
N ASP A 79 38.02 -8.60 2.82
CA ASP A 79 39.34 -9.21 2.90
C ASP A 79 40.43 -8.16 2.73
N CYS A 80 41.39 -8.14 3.65
CA CYS A 80 42.52 -7.21 3.68
C CYS A 80 43.87 -7.92 3.51
N ASP A 81 43.87 -9.16 3.00
CA ASP A 81 45.07 -9.98 2.87
C ASP A 81 46.02 -9.43 1.78
N GLY A 82 47.31 -9.73 1.92
CA GLY A 82 48.34 -9.37 0.95
C GLY A 82 49.15 -8.11 1.30
N ALA A 83 49.57 -7.39 0.26
CA ALA A 83 50.44 -6.22 0.37
C ALA A 83 49.72 -5.04 1.02
N ASN A 84 50.42 -4.33 1.92
CA ASN A 84 49.89 -3.16 2.63
C ASN A 84 48.61 -3.42 3.47
N ARG A 85 48.42 -4.64 4.01
CA ARG A 85 47.24 -5.07 4.78
C ARG A 85 46.74 -4.14 5.90
N SER A 86 47.57 -3.24 6.43
CA SER A 86 47.18 -2.32 7.52
C SER A 86 47.05 -0.86 7.06
N LYS A 87 46.99 -0.62 5.75
CA LYS A 87 46.88 0.71 5.14
C LYS A 87 45.40 1.06 4.92
N GLY A 88 45.08 2.35 5.01
CA GLY A 88 43.74 2.86 4.69
C GLY A 88 42.65 2.27 5.58
N GLU A 89 41.53 1.90 4.97
CA GLU A 89 40.36 1.34 5.68
C GLU A 89 40.57 -0.11 6.14
N CYS A 90 41.69 -0.75 5.79
CA CYS A 90 42.11 -2.04 6.35
C CYS A 90 42.86 -1.89 7.69
N ALA A 91 43.12 -0.67 8.17
CA ALA A 91 43.92 -0.45 9.37
C ALA A 91 43.33 -1.04 10.66
N ASN A 92 42.02 -1.31 10.70
CA ASN A 92 41.33 -1.89 11.84
C ASN A 92 41.18 -3.42 11.77
N ASP A 93 41.49 -4.06 10.64
CA ASP A 93 41.44 -5.53 10.54
C ASP A 93 42.62 -6.17 11.29
N LEU A 94 42.28 -6.94 12.32
CA LEU A 94 43.24 -7.66 13.17
C LEU A 94 43.49 -9.10 12.68
N THR A 95 42.70 -9.59 11.73
CA THR A 95 42.66 -10.98 11.27
C THR A 95 43.37 -11.21 9.94
N GLY A 96 43.51 -10.17 9.10
CA GLY A 96 44.11 -10.29 7.78
C GLY A 96 45.58 -10.74 7.77
N GLN A 97 45.97 -11.46 6.74
CA GLN A 97 47.29 -12.06 6.54
C GLN A 97 48.18 -11.19 5.65
N GLY A 98 49.50 -11.28 5.85
CA GLY A 98 50.46 -10.52 5.03
C GLY A 98 50.71 -11.09 3.63
N GLN A 99 49.86 -12.03 3.17
CA GLN A 99 49.97 -12.66 1.88
C GLN A 99 48.61 -13.16 1.38
N THR A 100 48.36 -13.10 0.08
CA THR A 100 47.20 -13.77 -0.54
C THR A 100 47.54 -15.20 -0.99
N SER A 101 46.53 -16.03 -1.27
CA SER A 101 46.72 -17.41 -1.74
C SER A 101 47.58 -17.56 -3.00
N PHE A 102 47.65 -16.54 -3.86
CA PHE A 102 48.35 -16.62 -5.15
C PHE A 102 49.61 -15.74 -5.25
N LYS A 103 50.17 -15.33 -4.10
CA LYS A 103 51.39 -14.52 -4.01
C LYS A 103 52.53 -14.98 -4.93
N ASP A 104 52.85 -16.27 -4.93
CA ASP A 104 53.97 -16.81 -5.69
C ASP A 104 53.76 -16.65 -7.21
N GLU A 105 52.51 -16.65 -7.67
CA GLU A 105 52.18 -16.49 -9.08
C GLU A 105 52.20 -15.01 -9.50
N VAL A 106 51.64 -14.10 -8.68
CA VAL A 106 51.65 -12.65 -8.97
C VAL A 106 53.05 -12.04 -8.90
N GLN A 107 54.00 -12.67 -8.19
CA GLN A 107 55.43 -12.36 -8.29
C GLN A 107 55.99 -12.52 -9.69
N GLY A 108 55.52 -13.53 -10.43
CA GLY A 108 55.82 -13.70 -11.85
C GLY A 108 55.25 -12.58 -12.74
N TYR A 109 54.26 -11.83 -12.24
CA TYR A 109 53.61 -10.70 -12.93
C TYR A 109 54.21 -9.34 -12.54
N GLY A 110 55.21 -9.35 -11.66
CA GLY A 110 55.95 -8.15 -11.24
C GLY A 110 55.32 -7.38 -10.08
N LEU A 111 54.54 -8.07 -9.24
CA LEU A 111 54.02 -7.61 -7.95
C LEU A 111 54.63 -8.38 -6.79
N ASP A 112 54.81 -7.75 -5.62
CA ASP A 112 55.22 -8.50 -4.42
C ASP A 112 54.08 -9.40 -3.90
N ASP A 113 52.84 -8.87 -3.94
CA ASP A 113 51.55 -9.52 -3.73
C ASP A 113 50.42 -8.58 -4.20
N LEU A 114 49.16 -9.02 -4.17
CA LEU A 114 47.98 -8.16 -4.35
C LEU A 114 47.83 -7.19 -3.16
N ASP A 115 47.48 -5.93 -3.43
CA ASP A 115 47.16 -4.92 -2.41
C ASP A 115 45.66 -4.66 -2.39
N ALA A 116 44.97 -5.02 -1.30
CA ALA A 116 43.52 -4.89 -1.14
C ALA A 116 42.98 -3.46 -1.34
N ASN A 117 43.82 -2.44 -1.13
CA ASN A 117 43.47 -1.03 -1.32
C ASN A 117 43.49 -0.59 -2.79
N LEU A 118 44.13 -1.36 -3.67
CA LEU A 118 44.37 -1.01 -5.07
C LEU A 118 43.77 -2.02 -6.04
N HIS A 119 43.89 -3.32 -5.75
CA HIS A 119 43.48 -4.40 -6.62
C HIS A 119 42.11 -4.92 -6.16
N GLY A 120 41.12 -4.85 -7.05
CA GLY A 120 39.82 -5.47 -6.83
C GLY A 120 39.93 -6.99 -6.99
N TYR A 121 39.99 -7.72 -5.88
CA TYR A 121 39.93 -9.18 -5.89
C TYR A 121 38.77 -9.70 -5.05
N VAL A 122 38.41 -10.95 -5.32
CA VAL A 122 37.35 -11.71 -4.66
C VAL A 122 37.97 -12.96 -4.05
N VAL A 123 37.58 -13.27 -2.82
CA VAL A 123 37.89 -14.54 -2.17
C VAL A 123 36.82 -15.54 -2.61
N PHE A 124 37.21 -16.47 -3.48
CA PHE A 124 36.27 -17.38 -4.13
C PHE A 124 36.66 -18.83 -3.84
N GLY A 125 35.71 -19.60 -3.33
CA GLY A 125 35.95 -20.93 -2.81
C GLY A 125 36.63 -20.96 -1.44
N ASN A 126 36.79 -22.16 -0.91
CA ASN A 126 37.29 -22.38 0.44
C ASN A 126 37.97 -23.74 0.60
N GLU A 127 39.06 -23.76 1.36
CA GLU A 127 39.92 -24.92 1.61
C GLU A 127 40.10 -25.18 3.11
N GLY A 128 40.25 -26.45 3.51
CA GLY A 128 40.61 -26.80 4.90
C GLY A 128 39.45 -27.01 5.89
N LYS A 129 38.19 -26.69 5.54
CA LYS A 129 36.97 -26.99 6.33
C LYS A 129 35.86 -27.61 5.46
N ARG A 130 34.81 -28.17 6.08
CA ARG A 130 33.68 -28.79 5.35
C ARG A 130 32.39 -27.98 5.57
N PRO A 131 31.62 -27.67 4.50
CA PRO A 131 31.87 -28.02 3.11
C PRO A 131 33.08 -27.26 2.53
N SER A 132 33.81 -27.86 1.59
CA SER A 132 34.94 -27.24 0.88
C SER A 132 34.61 -27.14 -0.58
N TYR A 133 34.97 -26.03 -1.22
CA TYR A 133 34.85 -25.85 -2.66
C TYR A 133 36.12 -25.22 -3.23
N LEU A 134 36.86 -26.00 -4.01
CA LEU A 134 37.99 -25.54 -4.80
C LEU A 134 37.50 -25.09 -6.18
N PRO A 135 37.61 -23.81 -6.56
CA PRO A 135 37.14 -23.33 -7.86
C PRO A 135 37.82 -24.04 -9.05
N SER A 136 39.08 -24.47 -8.87
CA SER A 136 39.84 -25.26 -9.84
C SER A 136 39.15 -26.59 -10.22
N ASP A 137 38.42 -27.22 -9.29
CA ASP A 137 37.68 -28.46 -9.58
C ASP A 137 36.54 -28.23 -10.59
N SER A 138 36.08 -26.99 -10.72
CA SER A 138 35.06 -26.59 -11.69
C SER A 138 35.64 -25.97 -12.97
N GLY A 139 36.96 -25.97 -13.13
CA GLY A 139 37.67 -25.44 -14.30
C GLY A 139 37.86 -23.92 -14.27
N ILE A 140 37.91 -23.31 -13.09
CA ILE A 140 38.26 -21.89 -12.91
C ILE A 140 39.76 -21.84 -12.59
N GLU A 141 40.51 -21.08 -13.38
CA GLU A 141 41.97 -20.95 -13.17
C GLU A 141 42.28 -19.90 -12.10
N PRO A 142 43.32 -20.07 -11.27
CA PRO A 142 43.81 -19.02 -10.37
C PRO A 142 44.01 -17.68 -11.07
N LEU A 143 43.65 -16.59 -10.39
CA LEU A 143 43.71 -15.21 -10.91
C LEU A 143 42.78 -14.93 -12.10
N SER A 144 41.80 -15.79 -12.37
CA SER A 144 40.76 -15.52 -13.39
C SER A 144 39.88 -14.34 -13.01
N VAL A 145 39.36 -13.65 -14.02
CA VAL A 145 38.37 -12.57 -13.84
C VAL A 145 37.09 -13.12 -13.20
N ILE A 146 36.52 -12.36 -12.26
CA ILE A 146 35.22 -12.60 -11.64
C ILE A 146 34.33 -11.38 -11.90
N ALA A 147 33.11 -11.61 -12.36
CA ALA A 147 32.09 -10.57 -12.48
C ALA A 147 31.31 -10.45 -11.15
N VAL A 148 31.22 -9.24 -10.61
CA VAL A 148 30.51 -8.93 -9.37
C VAL A 148 29.39 -7.95 -9.69
N VAL A 149 28.15 -8.35 -9.39
CA VAL A 149 26.97 -7.49 -9.54
C VAL A 149 26.47 -7.08 -8.18
N CYS A 150 26.57 -5.79 -7.88
CA CYS A 150 26.23 -5.17 -6.60
C CYS A 150 25.65 -3.78 -6.86
N ASN A 151 24.71 -3.31 -6.03
CA ASN A 151 24.08 -1.99 -6.17
C ASN A 151 23.59 -1.66 -7.61
N ASN A 152 23.02 -2.67 -8.27
CA ASN A 152 22.52 -2.61 -9.65
C ASN A 152 23.57 -2.23 -10.72
N ARG A 153 24.85 -2.51 -10.45
CA ARG A 153 26.01 -2.25 -11.31
C ARG A 153 26.89 -3.49 -11.43
N LEU A 154 27.67 -3.56 -12.51
CA LEU A 154 28.65 -4.62 -12.79
C LEU A 154 30.09 -4.10 -12.61
N PHE A 155 30.89 -4.85 -11.85
CA PHE A 155 32.33 -4.66 -11.67
C PHE A 155 33.09 -5.94 -11.98
N TYR A 156 34.36 -5.82 -12.38
CA TYR A 156 35.27 -6.95 -12.55
C TYR A 156 36.34 -6.96 -11.46
N GLY A 157 36.50 -8.11 -10.82
CA GLY A 157 37.64 -8.42 -9.97
C GLY A 157 38.41 -9.62 -10.49
N ILE A 158 39.40 -10.08 -9.73
CA ILE A 158 40.07 -11.36 -9.96
C ILE A 158 39.81 -12.32 -8.79
N TRP A 159 39.86 -13.62 -9.03
CA TRP A 159 40.00 -14.60 -7.97
C TRP A 159 41.40 -14.48 -7.36
N GLY A 160 41.52 -13.65 -6.31
CA GLY A 160 42.81 -13.28 -5.73
C GLY A 160 43.15 -14.02 -4.44
N ASP A 161 42.15 -14.55 -3.75
CA ASP A 161 42.35 -15.32 -2.52
C ASP A 161 41.37 -16.49 -2.37
N THR A 162 41.64 -17.37 -1.41
CA THR A 162 40.82 -18.55 -1.08
C THR A 162 40.63 -18.63 0.44
N ASN A 163 39.39 -18.77 0.89
CA ASN A 163 39.09 -18.73 2.32
C ASN A 163 39.53 -20.02 3.02
N GLY A 164 40.17 -19.91 4.20
CA GLY A 164 40.61 -21.07 5.01
C GLY A 164 39.54 -21.69 5.92
N ASN A 165 38.34 -21.11 5.95
CA ASN A 165 37.17 -21.51 6.74
C ASN A 165 36.01 -21.94 5.83
N THR A 166 34.77 -21.58 6.18
CA THR A 166 33.55 -21.94 5.43
C THR A 166 32.81 -20.73 4.91
N ASP A 167 33.40 -19.55 5.02
CA ASP A 167 32.77 -18.27 4.72
C ASP A 167 32.90 -17.97 3.21
N THR A 168 31.93 -17.22 2.68
CA THR A 168 31.82 -16.86 1.26
C THR A 168 31.33 -15.42 1.16
N GLY A 169 31.57 -14.75 0.03
CA GLY A 169 31.17 -13.33 -0.13
C GLY A 169 32.25 -12.32 0.27
N GLU A 170 33.51 -12.74 0.44
CA GLU A 170 34.62 -11.85 0.78
C GLU A 170 35.25 -11.19 -0.46
N VAL A 171 35.56 -9.90 -0.37
CA VAL A 171 36.24 -9.13 -1.42
C VAL A 171 37.23 -8.13 -0.84
N ALA A 172 38.19 -7.70 -1.65
CA ALA A 172 39.11 -6.63 -1.31
C ALA A 172 38.37 -5.33 -0.95
N ILE A 173 38.87 -4.58 0.05
CA ILE A 173 38.28 -3.30 0.49
C ILE A 173 38.05 -2.29 -0.67
N SER A 174 38.93 -2.31 -1.68
CA SER A 174 38.79 -1.47 -2.87
C SER A 174 37.54 -1.78 -3.70
N LEU A 175 37.20 -3.06 -3.87
CA LEU A 175 36.01 -3.52 -4.57
C LEU A 175 34.74 -3.33 -3.71
N ALA A 176 34.83 -3.62 -2.41
CA ALA A 176 33.72 -3.42 -1.47
C ALA A 176 33.21 -1.97 -1.50
N ARG A 177 34.13 -1.00 -1.42
CA ARG A 177 33.80 0.44 -1.48
C ARG A 177 33.31 0.90 -2.85
N ALA A 178 33.70 0.23 -3.93
CA ALA A 178 33.18 0.51 -5.26
C ALA A 178 31.72 0.02 -5.40
N CYS A 179 31.40 -1.14 -4.83
CA CYS A 179 30.02 -1.64 -4.74
C CYS A 179 29.11 -0.72 -3.92
N PHE A 180 29.60 -0.30 -2.74
CA PHE A 180 28.79 0.43 -1.75
C PHE A 180 29.54 1.65 -1.18
N PRO A 181 29.67 2.75 -1.95
CA PRO A 181 30.46 3.92 -1.54
C PRO A 181 29.90 4.64 -0.31
N GLU A 182 28.59 4.53 -0.06
CA GLU A 182 27.88 5.21 1.04
C GLU A 182 27.85 4.40 2.36
N ASN A 183 28.29 3.14 2.36
CA ASN A 183 28.15 2.23 3.51
C ASN A 183 29.31 2.32 4.52
N ASN A 184 30.30 3.21 4.31
CA ASN A 184 31.49 3.37 5.16
C ASN A 184 32.16 2.03 5.53
N LEU A 185 32.39 1.17 4.53
CA LEU A 185 32.99 -0.15 4.71
C LEU A 185 34.46 -0.04 5.14
N THR A 186 34.88 -0.93 6.04
CA THR A 186 36.25 -1.03 6.59
C THR A 186 36.64 -2.49 6.72
N GLY A 187 37.90 -2.78 7.09
CA GLY A 187 38.36 -4.15 7.32
C GLY A 187 37.61 -4.95 8.39
N ASN A 188 36.82 -4.30 9.26
CA ASN A 188 35.92 -4.97 10.22
C ASN A 188 34.43 -4.67 9.97
N ASN A 189 34.08 -4.09 8.81
CA ASN A 189 32.72 -3.66 8.51
C ASN A 189 32.40 -3.92 7.03
N GLY A 190 31.73 -5.05 6.78
CA GLY A 190 31.19 -5.44 5.48
C GLY A 190 29.76 -4.95 5.22
N HIS A 191 29.19 -5.35 4.09
CA HIS A 191 27.79 -5.16 3.72
C HIS A 191 27.00 -6.44 3.98
N GLU A 192 26.02 -6.37 4.88
CA GLU A 192 25.27 -7.53 5.39
C GLU A 192 24.09 -7.97 4.50
N GLU A 193 23.68 -7.20 3.49
CA GLU A 193 22.53 -7.59 2.65
C GLU A 193 22.95 -8.62 1.58
N HIS A 194 22.07 -9.59 1.34
CA HIS A 194 22.29 -10.71 0.42
C HIS A 194 21.89 -10.40 -1.03
N ASP A 195 22.44 -9.32 -1.58
CA ASP A 195 22.07 -8.78 -2.89
C ASP A 195 23.21 -8.81 -3.94
N VAL A 196 24.35 -9.41 -3.60
CA VAL A 196 25.56 -9.42 -4.44
C VAL A 196 25.74 -10.75 -5.19
N LEU A 197 25.78 -10.70 -6.52
CA LEU A 197 26.06 -11.88 -7.35
C LEU A 197 27.55 -11.93 -7.72
N PHE A 198 28.21 -13.04 -7.36
CA PHE A 198 29.56 -13.37 -7.80
C PHE A 198 29.51 -14.42 -8.91
N VAL A 199 30.15 -14.15 -10.06
CA VAL A 199 30.20 -15.05 -11.22
C VAL A 199 31.64 -15.27 -11.67
N ALA A 200 32.16 -16.47 -11.45
CA ALA A 200 33.47 -16.91 -11.91
C ALA A 200 33.38 -17.62 -13.27
N PHE A 201 34.32 -17.33 -14.16
CA PHE A 201 34.35 -17.89 -15.53
C PHE A 201 35.28 -19.09 -15.63
N LYS A 202 34.87 -20.09 -16.42
CA LYS A 202 35.66 -21.30 -16.67
C LYS A 202 36.64 -21.11 -17.83
N GLY A 203 37.78 -21.78 -17.74
CA GLY A 203 38.78 -21.87 -18.80
C GLY A 203 39.86 -20.79 -18.76
N GLU A 204 41.01 -21.12 -19.37
CA GLU A 204 42.23 -20.28 -19.44
C GLU A 204 42.00 -18.87 -20.02
N GLU A 205 40.97 -18.70 -20.85
CA GLU A 205 40.60 -17.41 -21.45
C GLU A 205 40.09 -16.36 -20.44
N ALA A 206 39.76 -16.79 -19.22
CA ALA A 206 39.39 -15.94 -18.10
C ALA A 206 40.59 -15.42 -17.31
N LYS A 207 41.78 -16.02 -17.49
CA LYS A 207 43.01 -15.63 -16.80
C LYS A 207 43.72 -14.51 -17.56
N PRO A 208 43.91 -13.32 -16.97
CA PRO A 208 44.61 -12.22 -17.64
C PRO A 208 46.10 -12.52 -17.88
N GLY A 209 46.74 -13.27 -16.98
CA GLY A 209 48.19 -13.50 -17.00
C GLY A 209 49.00 -12.22 -16.87
N ALA A 210 50.33 -12.31 -16.97
CA ALA A 210 51.26 -11.20 -16.69
C ALA A 210 51.01 -9.91 -17.50
N ASN A 211 50.43 -10.01 -18.69
CA ASN A 211 50.26 -8.88 -19.61
C ASN A 211 48.79 -8.54 -19.92
N GLY A 212 47.82 -9.26 -19.33
CA GLY A 212 46.39 -9.06 -19.61
C GLY A 212 45.65 -8.20 -18.59
N ALA A 213 46.30 -7.76 -17.52
CA ALA A 213 45.77 -6.79 -16.57
C ALA A 213 46.85 -5.76 -16.22
N ASP A 214 46.45 -4.57 -15.78
CA ASP A 214 47.39 -3.56 -15.27
C ASP A 214 47.73 -3.87 -13.82
N TRP A 215 48.57 -4.89 -13.61
CA TRP A 215 49.01 -5.34 -12.28
C TRP A 215 49.71 -4.25 -11.47
N LYS A 216 50.16 -3.14 -12.08
CA LYS A 216 50.84 -2.04 -11.36
C LYS A 216 49.97 -0.80 -11.25
N ALA A 217 48.66 -0.95 -11.37
CA ALA A 217 47.70 0.14 -11.23
C ALA A 217 47.82 0.84 -9.87
N ASP A 218 47.87 2.18 -9.90
CA ASP A 218 47.99 3.01 -8.69
C ASP A 218 46.66 3.20 -7.93
N ASN A 219 45.54 2.67 -8.44
CA ASN A 219 44.21 2.73 -7.82
C ASN A 219 43.24 1.69 -8.42
N PHE A 220 42.14 1.43 -7.71
CA PHE A 220 41.08 0.49 -8.10
C PHE A 220 40.52 0.70 -9.50
N ASN A 221 40.18 1.94 -9.87
CA ASN A 221 39.52 2.21 -11.14
C ASN A 221 40.40 1.84 -12.34
N THR A 222 41.70 2.14 -12.24
CA THR A 222 42.67 1.76 -13.28
C THR A 222 42.81 0.23 -13.38
N PHE A 223 42.86 -0.47 -12.25
CA PHE A 223 42.95 -1.93 -12.22
C PHE A 223 41.69 -2.59 -12.81
N GLU A 224 40.51 -2.18 -12.33
CA GLU A 224 39.20 -2.67 -12.77
C GLU A 224 38.97 -2.46 -14.26
N GLU A 225 39.32 -1.27 -14.79
CA GLU A 225 39.18 -0.94 -16.20
C GLU A 225 40.08 -1.82 -17.09
N SER A 226 41.26 -2.22 -16.59
CA SER A 226 42.16 -3.12 -17.33
C SER A 226 41.54 -4.51 -17.57
N LEU A 227 40.67 -4.97 -16.69
CA LEU A 227 39.98 -6.27 -16.78
C LEU A 227 38.80 -6.28 -17.75
N ALA A 228 38.27 -5.11 -18.11
CA ALA A 228 37.01 -4.97 -18.85
C ALA A 228 37.00 -5.72 -20.19
N HIS A 229 38.10 -5.69 -20.94
CA HIS A 229 38.17 -6.35 -22.24
C HIS A 229 38.08 -7.88 -22.17
N ILE A 230 38.48 -8.48 -21.04
CA ILE A 230 38.34 -9.90 -20.75
C ILE A 230 36.93 -10.14 -20.20
N GLY A 231 36.52 -9.38 -19.19
CA GLY A 231 35.23 -9.49 -18.52
C GLY A 231 34.04 -9.35 -19.48
N ASP A 232 33.99 -8.29 -20.29
CA ASP A 232 32.87 -8.01 -21.21
C ASP A 232 32.73 -9.13 -22.26
N ARG A 233 33.86 -9.67 -22.72
CA ARG A 233 33.89 -10.77 -23.68
C ARG A 233 33.36 -12.07 -23.06
N LEU A 234 33.64 -12.33 -21.79
CA LEU A 234 33.19 -13.52 -21.08
C LEU A 234 31.71 -13.40 -20.67
N VAL A 235 31.31 -12.24 -20.16
CA VAL A 235 29.91 -11.94 -19.84
C VAL A 235 29.04 -12.14 -21.07
N ALA A 236 29.46 -11.69 -22.25
CA ALA A 236 28.71 -11.88 -23.50
C ALA A 236 28.43 -13.35 -23.88
N LYS A 237 29.15 -14.32 -23.30
CA LYS A 237 28.97 -15.76 -23.56
C LYS A 237 28.04 -16.47 -22.55
N ILE A 238 27.59 -15.78 -21.49
CA ILE A 238 26.73 -16.40 -20.46
C ILE A 238 25.36 -16.77 -21.06
N GLY A 239 24.98 -18.05 -20.91
CA GLY A 239 23.68 -18.59 -21.30
C GLY A 239 23.29 -19.86 -20.52
N PRO A 240 22.00 -20.24 -20.51
CA PRO A 240 21.51 -21.44 -19.83
C PRO A 240 22.04 -22.71 -20.52
N LYS A 241 22.43 -23.74 -19.74
CA LYS A 241 22.87 -25.04 -20.28
C LYS A 241 21.72 -25.72 -21.04
N ALA A 242 21.94 -26.05 -22.31
CA ALA A 242 20.98 -26.84 -23.10
C ALA A 242 20.85 -28.27 -22.57
N SER A 243 19.62 -28.74 -22.33
CA SER A 243 19.35 -30.17 -22.08
C SER A 243 19.57 -30.98 -23.36
N GLU A 244 20.27 -32.11 -23.26
CA GLU A 244 20.48 -33.05 -24.36
C GLU A 244 19.16 -33.45 -25.05
N SER A 245 18.99 -33.09 -26.33
CA SER A 245 18.31 -33.93 -27.30
C SER A 245 18.76 -33.62 -28.74
N THR A 246 19.26 -34.68 -29.39
CA THR A 246 19.26 -35.03 -30.81
C THR A 246 19.30 -33.90 -31.86
N GLY A 247 20.43 -33.81 -32.56
CA GLY A 247 20.69 -32.80 -33.57
C GLY A 247 20.02 -32.98 -34.93
N VAL A 248 20.13 -31.91 -35.72
CA VAL A 248 20.25 -31.93 -37.18
C VAL A 248 21.14 -30.74 -37.56
N ALA A 249 22.20 -31.03 -38.31
CA ALA A 249 23.16 -30.07 -38.83
C ALA A 249 22.70 -29.45 -40.17
N MET A 250 23.24 -28.27 -40.51
CA MET A 250 23.77 -27.83 -41.83
C MET A 250 23.70 -26.29 -41.98
N PRO A 251 24.47 -25.64 -42.88
CA PRO A 251 25.93 -25.67 -43.04
C PRO A 251 26.54 -24.24 -43.12
N THR A 252 27.85 -24.15 -43.02
CA THR A 252 28.67 -22.95 -43.25
C THR A 252 28.70 -22.50 -44.72
N PRO A 253 29.08 -21.23 -44.99
CA PRO A 253 30.08 -21.02 -46.04
C PRO A 253 31.18 -19.98 -45.69
N SER A 254 32.42 -20.48 -45.82
CA SER A 254 33.63 -19.88 -46.40
C SER A 254 33.71 -18.38 -46.77
N SER A 255 34.81 -17.74 -46.33
CA SER A 255 35.50 -16.63 -47.06
C SER A 255 36.31 -17.20 -48.26
N PRO A 256 37.04 -16.45 -49.14
CA PRO A 256 37.63 -15.10 -48.99
C PRO A 256 37.64 -14.19 -50.27
N HIS A 257 38.35 -13.05 -50.16
CA HIS A 257 38.82 -12.09 -51.20
C HIS A 257 37.78 -11.04 -51.65
N GLY A 258 38.08 -9.75 -51.81
CA GLY A 258 39.29 -8.94 -51.71
C GLY A 258 39.09 -7.67 -52.54
N GLY A 259 39.48 -6.50 -52.01
CA GLY A 259 39.88 -5.33 -52.81
C GLY A 259 38.85 -4.23 -53.14
N LEU A 260 39.11 -3.04 -52.55
CA LEU A 260 38.85 -1.68 -53.06
C LEU A 260 37.45 -1.31 -53.57
N ILE A 261 36.75 -0.43 -52.83
CA ILE A 261 36.26 0.89 -53.28
C ILE A 261 35.75 1.60 -52.02
N THR A 262 36.58 2.48 -51.46
CA THR A 262 36.23 3.35 -50.33
C THR A 262 35.95 4.74 -50.89
N ILE A 263 34.97 5.44 -50.31
CA ILE A 263 34.53 6.82 -50.63
C ILE A 263 33.33 6.89 -51.61
N THR A 264 32.26 6.15 -51.33
CA THR A 264 30.87 6.60 -51.61
C THR A 264 29.82 5.87 -50.75
N VAL A 265 30.20 4.78 -50.09
CA VAL A 265 29.28 3.90 -49.32
C VAL A 265 28.96 4.42 -47.90
N VAL A 266 29.72 5.37 -47.33
CA VAL A 266 29.53 5.77 -45.91
C VAL A 266 28.24 6.57 -45.67
N LEU A 267 27.74 7.35 -46.65
CA LEU A 267 26.48 8.10 -46.44
C LEU A 267 25.22 7.25 -46.63
N VAL A 268 25.25 6.24 -47.50
CA VAL A 268 24.10 5.35 -47.75
C VAL A 268 24.02 4.26 -46.68
N THR A 269 25.14 3.78 -46.15
CA THR A 269 25.14 2.73 -45.13
C THR A 269 24.70 3.25 -43.75
N VAL A 270 24.95 4.53 -43.42
CA VAL A 270 24.44 5.12 -42.17
C VAL A 270 22.92 5.33 -42.22
N VAL A 271 22.36 5.70 -43.39
CA VAL A 271 20.90 5.84 -43.56
C VAL A 271 20.20 4.48 -43.62
N VAL A 272 20.82 3.47 -44.23
CA VAL A 272 20.26 2.11 -44.28
C VAL A 272 20.40 1.39 -42.93
N ILE A 273 21.50 1.55 -42.19
CA ILE A 273 21.63 0.98 -40.83
C ILE A 273 20.69 1.70 -39.86
N ALA A 274 20.56 3.02 -39.91
CA ALA A 274 19.59 3.74 -39.08
C ALA A 274 18.13 3.34 -39.41
N GLY A 275 17.80 3.21 -40.70
CA GLY A 275 16.47 2.76 -41.15
C GLY A 275 16.17 1.29 -40.81
N SER A 276 17.19 0.41 -40.85
CA SER A 276 17.06 -1.01 -40.49
C SER A 276 16.88 -1.17 -38.98
N SER A 277 17.63 -0.43 -38.16
CA SER A 277 17.49 -0.47 -36.70
C SER A 277 16.15 0.08 -36.22
N LEU A 278 15.57 1.07 -36.91
CA LEU A 278 14.21 1.57 -36.66
C LEU A 278 13.13 0.55 -37.04
N LEU A 279 13.33 -0.22 -38.12
CA LEU A 279 12.41 -1.28 -38.53
C LEU A 279 12.44 -2.49 -37.57
N TRP A 280 13.63 -2.86 -37.09
CA TRP A 280 13.78 -3.94 -36.10
C TRP A 280 13.30 -3.52 -34.70
N ALA A 281 13.45 -2.25 -34.32
CA ALA A 281 12.84 -1.71 -33.10
C ALA A 281 11.30 -1.69 -33.16
N SER A 282 10.71 -1.55 -34.36
CA SER A 282 9.25 -1.64 -34.55
C SER A 282 8.68 -3.06 -34.51
N LEU A 283 9.54 -4.09 -34.53
CA LEU A 283 9.16 -5.52 -34.51
C LEU A 283 9.29 -6.17 -33.13
N VAL A 284 9.84 -5.46 -32.13
CA VAL A 284 9.76 -5.88 -30.74
C VAL A 284 8.37 -5.48 -30.23
N PRO A 285 7.53 -6.42 -29.76
CA PRO A 285 6.31 -6.04 -29.08
C PRO A 285 6.73 -5.20 -27.87
N SER A 286 6.47 -3.90 -27.93
CA SER A 286 6.59 -3.05 -26.76
C SER A 286 5.61 -3.62 -25.75
N ALA A 287 6.13 -4.29 -24.71
CA ALA A 287 5.38 -4.51 -23.50
C ALA A 287 5.15 -3.13 -22.89
N LEU A 288 4.11 -2.46 -23.38
CA LEU A 288 3.62 -1.19 -22.85
C LEU A 288 2.88 -1.50 -21.56
N ALA A 289 3.64 -1.74 -20.50
CA ALA A 289 3.12 -1.65 -19.14
C ALA A 289 2.91 -0.16 -18.78
N ILE A 290 2.15 0.10 -17.72
CA ILE A 290 2.21 1.36 -16.99
C ILE A 290 3.69 1.68 -16.77
N LEU A 291 4.09 2.95 -16.97
CA LEU A 291 5.44 3.45 -16.68
C LEU A 291 5.88 2.92 -15.30
N ALA A 292 6.72 1.88 -15.28
CA ALA A 292 7.16 1.22 -14.04
C ALA A 292 7.93 2.19 -13.14
N ASP A 293 8.43 3.29 -13.72
CA ASP A 293 9.08 4.43 -13.09
C ASP A 293 8.14 5.39 -12.35
N GLU A 294 6.80 5.27 -12.50
CA GLU A 294 5.83 6.07 -11.76
C GLU A 294 5.04 5.30 -10.68
N ALA A 295 4.94 3.97 -10.83
CA ALA A 295 4.28 3.12 -9.83
C ALA A 295 4.97 3.23 -8.46
N TYR A 296 4.19 3.31 -7.40
CA TYR A 296 4.61 3.53 -6.00
C TYR A 296 5.28 4.89 -5.72
N HIS A 297 5.43 5.76 -6.72
CA HIS A 297 6.03 7.09 -6.57
C HIS A 297 5.00 8.22 -6.51
N ILE A 298 3.90 8.12 -7.28
CA ILE A 298 2.86 9.15 -7.35
C ILE A 298 1.58 8.78 -6.60
N ASP A 299 1.47 7.51 -6.24
CA ASP A 299 0.32 6.92 -5.59
C ASP A 299 0.63 6.53 -4.14
N TYR A 300 -0.42 6.38 -3.36
CA TYR A 300 -0.37 5.90 -2.00
C TYR A 300 -1.63 5.14 -1.64
N HIS A 301 -1.50 4.25 -0.67
CA HIS A 301 -2.58 3.39 -0.22
C HIS A 301 -2.42 3.06 1.25
N HIS A 302 -3.44 3.41 2.01
CA HIS A 302 -3.61 2.90 3.37
C HIS A 302 -4.46 1.64 3.27
N ALA A 303 -3.78 0.49 3.23
CA ALA A 303 -4.41 -0.82 3.29
C ALA A 303 -4.84 -1.11 4.73
N LEU A 304 -6.08 -0.77 5.08
CA LEU A 304 -6.56 -0.85 6.46
C LEU A 304 -7.08 -2.25 6.82
N LEU A 305 -7.13 -2.55 8.11
CA LEU A 305 -7.75 -3.76 8.67
C LEU A 305 -8.93 -3.38 9.56
N GLY A 306 -8.92 -2.20 10.19
CA GLY A 306 -9.81 -1.83 11.27
C GLY A 306 -9.15 -2.01 12.63
N GLN A 307 -9.88 -1.75 13.69
CA GLN A 307 -9.35 -1.77 15.05
C GLN A 307 -9.05 -3.23 15.47
N PRO A 308 -7.79 -3.55 15.85
CA PRO A 308 -7.43 -4.89 16.28
C PRO A 308 -8.15 -5.31 17.57
N GLY A 309 -8.78 -6.48 17.57
CA GLY A 309 -9.41 -7.05 18.76
C GLY A 309 -8.38 -7.59 19.73
N ALA A 310 -8.41 -7.18 21.01
CA ALA A 310 -7.40 -7.57 22.00
C ALA A 310 -7.31 -9.10 22.23
N ALA A 311 -8.42 -9.82 22.13
CA ALA A 311 -8.45 -11.29 22.28
C ALA A 311 -8.07 -12.06 21.00
N ASN A 312 -8.02 -11.37 19.86
CA ASN A 312 -7.80 -11.95 18.53
C ASN A 312 -6.57 -11.34 17.84
N THR A 313 -5.64 -10.79 18.63
CA THR A 313 -4.41 -10.19 18.12
C THR A 313 -3.24 -10.78 18.88
N PHE A 314 -2.19 -11.20 18.18
CA PHE A 314 -0.99 -11.77 18.80
C PHE A 314 0.20 -11.78 17.83
N PHE A 315 1.40 -11.86 18.40
CA PHE A 315 2.60 -12.19 17.64
C PHE A 315 2.68 -13.71 17.46
N HIS A 316 2.92 -14.17 16.24
CA HIS A 316 3.10 -15.59 15.95
C HIS A 316 4.13 -15.81 14.83
N ARG A 317 4.89 -16.90 14.91
CA ARG A 317 5.85 -17.26 13.85
C ARG A 317 5.09 -17.82 12.66
N SER A 318 5.33 -17.29 11.48
CA SER A 318 4.63 -17.74 10.27
C SER A 318 4.96 -19.20 9.87
N SER A 319 6.06 -19.77 10.38
CA SER A 319 6.34 -21.20 10.28
C SER A 319 7.27 -21.66 11.41
N PRO A 320 7.39 -22.97 11.66
CA PRO A 320 8.30 -23.52 12.68
C PRO A 320 9.77 -23.17 12.43
N SER A 321 10.15 -22.95 11.17
CA SER A 321 11.50 -22.57 10.75
C SER A 321 11.76 -21.06 10.80
N SER A 322 10.72 -20.25 10.97
CA SER A 322 10.85 -18.79 11.00
C SER A 322 11.34 -18.33 12.36
N VAL A 323 12.38 -17.50 12.37
CA VAL A 323 12.85 -16.83 13.60
C VAL A 323 12.00 -15.59 13.89
N ALA A 324 11.39 -14.99 12.86
CA ALA A 324 10.61 -13.76 12.98
C ALA A 324 9.10 -14.05 13.07
N SER A 325 8.46 -13.40 14.03
CA SER A 325 7.00 -13.40 14.19
C SER A 325 6.36 -12.28 13.39
N LEU A 326 5.20 -12.57 12.81
CA LEU A 326 4.26 -11.59 12.25
C LEU A 326 3.22 -11.22 13.31
N LEU A 327 2.53 -10.11 13.09
CA LEU A 327 1.46 -9.64 13.95
C LEU A 327 0.12 -9.93 13.29
N TYR A 328 -0.64 -10.89 13.82
CA TYR A 328 -1.93 -11.29 13.27
C TYR A 328 -3.06 -10.62 14.02
N THR A 329 -4.13 -10.29 13.31
CA THR A 329 -5.36 -9.80 13.93
C THR A 329 -6.61 -10.20 13.16
N HIS A 330 -7.68 -10.48 13.90
CA HIS A 330 -9.05 -10.39 13.38
C HIS A 330 -9.68 -9.12 13.96
N SER A 331 -9.88 -8.13 13.10
CA SER A 331 -10.33 -6.78 13.48
C SER A 331 -11.83 -6.70 13.78
N ASP A 332 -12.26 -5.57 14.35
CA ASP A 332 -13.68 -5.22 14.54
C ASP A 332 -14.48 -5.16 13.22
N LYS A 333 -13.80 -4.91 12.09
CA LYS A 333 -14.39 -4.92 10.73
C LYS A 333 -14.40 -6.30 10.09
N ASN A 334 -14.06 -7.34 10.84
CA ASN A 334 -13.98 -8.73 10.37
C ASN A 334 -12.97 -8.94 9.23
N ILE A 335 -11.91 -8.14 9.23
CA ILE A 335 -10.74 -8.37 8.39
C ILE A 335 -9.75 -9.19 9.20
N LEU A 336 -9.42 -10.37 8.67
CA LEU A 336 -8.33 -11.19 9.16
C LEU A 336 -7.07 -10.82 8.39
N GLY A 337 -5.97 -10.52 9.07
CA GLY A 337 -4.73 -10.20 8.36
C GLY A 337 -3.47 -10.36 9.18
N ALA A 338 -2.34 -10.32 8.47
CA ALA A 338 -1.01 -10.32 9.03
C ALA A 338 -0.29 -9.02 8.67
N VAL A 339 0.33 -8.40 9.67
CA VAL A 339 1.12 -7.18 9.54
C VAL A 339 2.58 -7.48 9.86
N ASN A 340 3.48 -6.92 9.06
CA ASN A 340 4.91 -6.99 9.30
C ASN A 340 5.30 -6.06 10.46
N PRO A 341 5.82 -6.58 11.58
CA PRO A 341 6.20 -5.72 12.70
C PRO A 341 7.35 -4.74 12.38
N LYS A 342 8.14 -4.95 11.33
CA LYS A 342 9.26 -4.06 11.00
C LYS A 342 8.79 -2.67 10.58
N ASP A 343 7.76 -2.60 9.74
CA ASP A 343 7.33 -1.37 9.06
C ASP A 343 5.81 -1.13 9.12
N GLY A 344 5.05 -2.07 9.67
CA GLY A 344 3.60 -1.98 9.74
C GLY A 344 2.92 -2.26 8.40
N SER A 345 3.62 -2.75 7.38
CA SER A 345 3.02 -3.13 6.10
C SER A 345 2.11 -4.36 6.24
N VAL A 346 1.01 -4.39 5.47
CA VAL A 346 0.15 -5.58 5.40
C VAL A 346 0.85 -6.65 4.56
N VAL A 347 1.02 -7.84 5.12
CA VAL A 347 1.55 -9.00 4.39
C VAL A 347 0.44 -9.63 3.57
N TRP A 348 -0.70 -9.88 4.22
CA TRP A 348 -1.92 -10.37 3.59
C TRP A 348 -3.13 -9.99 4.45
N ARG A 349 -4.31 -9.92 3.83
CA ARG A 349 -5.59 -9.69 4.53
C ARG A 349 -6.75 -10.34 3.78
N GLN A 350 -7.78 -10.73 4.52
CA GLN A 350 -8.94 -11.47 4.06
C GLN A 350 -10.20 -10.88 4.70
N ASN A 351 -11.18 -10.56 3.87
CA ASN A 351 -12.49 -10.14 4.37
C ASN A 351 -13.34 -11.39 4.67
N VAL A 352 -13.46 -11.73 5.96
CA VAL A 352 -14.12 -12.98 6.37
C VAL A 352 -15.61 -12.98 6.04
N THR A 353 -16.22 -11.80 5.93
CA THR A 353 -17.65 -11.65 5.64
C THR A 353 -18.04 -12.03 4.21
N GLU A 354 -17.09 -11.99 3.25
CA GLU A 354 -17.31 -12.43 1.86
C GLU A 354 -17.60 -13.94 1.79
N TYR A 355 -17.01 -14.71 2.71
CA TYR A 355 -17.16 -16.16 2.77
C TYR A 355 -18.30 -16.60 3.69
N PHE A 356 -18.56 -15.83 4.75
CA PHE A 356 -19.58 -16.11 5.76
C PHE A 356 -20.50 -14.91 5.99
N PRO A 357 -21.40 -14.61 5.04
CA PRO A 357 -22.36 -13.52 5.18
C PRO A 357 -23.32 -13.79 6.35
N GLN A 358 -23.46 -12.82 7.25
CA GLN A 358 -24.37 -12.91 8.40
C GLN A 358 -25.71 -12.24 8.13
N ALA A 359 -26.76 -12.73 8.81
CA ALA A 359 -28.05 -12.05 8.86
C ALA A 359 -27.98 -10.85 9.80
N VAL A 360 -28.74 -9.79 9.53
CA VAL A 360 -28.78 -8.59 10.38
C VAL A 360 -29.19 -8.98 11.80
N GLY A 361 -28.33 -8.69 12.79
CA GLY A 361 -28.60 -8.92 14.22
C GLY A 361 -28.01 -10.22 14.83
N SER A 362 -27.20 -10.99 14.10
CA SER A 362 -26.42 -12.11 14.68
C SER A 362 -25.13 -11.65 15.37
N SER A 363 -24.52 -12.54 16.17
CA SER A 363 -23.30 -12.24 16.92
C SER A 363 -22.13 -11.92 15.99
N ASN A 364 -21.50 -10.75 16.20
CA ASN A 364 -20.26 -10.33 15.53
C ASN A 364 -19.00 -10.88 16.21
N GLU A 365 -19.14 -11.85 17.12
CA GLU A 365 -17.98 -12.42 17.81
C GLU A 365 -17.11 -13.23 16.83
N ALA A 366 -15.84 -12.87 16.82
CA ALA A 366 -14.80 -13.47 16.01
C ALA A 366 -13.77 -14.14 16.91
N PHE A 367 -13.15 -15.21 16.41
CA PHE A 367 -12.09 -15.91 17.12
C PHE A 367 -10.91 -16.12 16.20
N LEU A 368 -9.70 -15.92 16.74
CA LEU A 368 -8.45 -16.23 16.07
C LEU A 368 -7.53 -17.02 17.00
N ARG A 369 -6.96 -18.12 16.50
CA ARG A 369 -6.01 -18.97 17.24
C ARG A 369 -4.85 -19.40 16.36
N ALA A 370 -3.67 -19.44 16.95
CA ALA A 370 -2.49 -20.09 16.41
C ALA A 370 -1.85 -20.93 17.51
N ALA A 371 -1.12 -21.98 17.12
CA ALA A 371 -0.38 -22.82 18.05
C ALA A 371 1.11 -22.73 17.77
N ASP A 372 1.90 -22.94 18.82
CA ASP A 372 3.35 -22.88 18.74
C ASP A 372 3.91 -23.95 17.81
N ASN A 373 4.93 -23.59 17.02
CA ASN A 373 5.53 -24.47 16.01
C ASN A 373 4.50 -25.05 15.01
N ASP A 374 3.44 -24.30 14.74
CA ASP A 374 2.44 -24.58 13.72
C ASP A 374 2.43 -23.42 12.70
N ASP A 375 2.24 -23.75 11.43
CA ASP A 375 2.10 -22.80 10.33
C ASP A 375 0.63 -22.55 9.95
N ALA A 376 -0.32 -23.18 10.64
CA ALA A 376 -1.74 -22.92 10.51
C ALA A 376 -2.23 -21.83 11.48
N LEU A 377 -3.12 -20.99 10.96
CA LEU A 377 -3.93 -20.03 11.70
C LEU A 377 -5.39 -20.46 11.59
N VAL A 378 -6.14 -20.46 12.69
CA VAL A 378 -7.55 -20.89 12.66
C VAL A 378 -8.44 -19.74 13.10
N SER A 379 -9.44 -19.42 12.29
CA SER A 379 -10.43 -18.41 12.61
C SER A 379 -11.84 -18.97 12.60
N ALA A 380 -12.70 -18.33 13.38
CA ALA A 380 -14.13 -18.62 13.37
C ALA A 380 -14.95 -17.33 13.47
N PHE A 381 -16.03 -17.27 12.71
CA PHE A 381 -16.93 -16.12 12.66
C PHE A 381 -18.35 -16.58 12.28
N GLY A 382 -19.34 -16.24 13.12
CA GLY A 382 -20.71 -16.68 12.89
C GLY A 382 -20.85 -18.20 12.87
N SER A 383 -21.28 -18.76 11.75
CA SER A 383 -21.34 -20.23 11.51
C SER A 383 -20.15 -20.75 10.71
N GLY A 384 -19.14 -19.91 10.46
CA GLY A 384 -17.95 -20.24 9.70
C GLY A 384 -16.77 -20.61 10.57
N VAL A 385 -16.03 -21.64 10.16
CA VAL A 385 -14.73 -22.00 10.69
C VAL A 385 -13.77 -22.18 9.51
N SER A 386 -12.55 -21.68 9.64
CA SER A 386 -11.55 -21.71 8.57
C SER A 386 -10.16 -21.87 9.14
N ALA A 387 -9.33 -22.63 8.44
CA ALA A 387 -7.88 -22.67 8.65
C ALA A 387 -7.17 -22.00 7.48
N TRP A 388 -6.12 -21.27 7.81
CA TRP A 388 -5.34 -20.43 6.91
C TRP A 388 -3.87 -20.79 7.05
N ASP A 389 -3.13 -20.65 5.96
CA ASP A 389 -1.68 -20.63 6.04
C ASP A 389 -1.21 -19.28 6.62
N ALA A 390 -0.39 -19.32 7.66
CA ALA A 390 0.05 -18.13 8.35
C ALA A 390 0.99 -17.25 7.49
N ILE A 391 1.71 -17.83 6.52
CA ILE A 391 2.66 -17.09 5.67
C ILE A 391 1.94 -16.21 4.67
N ASP A 392 0.95 -16.76 3.95
CA ASP A 392 0.34 -16.09 2.79
C ASP A 392 -1.17 -15.85 2.89
N GLY A 393 -1.81 -16.32 3.97
CA GLY A 393 -3.23 -16.10 4.22
C GLY A 393 -4.15 -16.85 3.27
N ARG A 394 -3.66 -17.90 2.59
CA ARG A 394 -4.50 -18.79 1.78
C ARG A 394 -5.27 -19.76 2.66
N PHE A 395 -6.45 -20.15 2.22
CA PHE A 395 -7.20 -21.21 2.89
C PHE A 395 -6.47 -22.55 2.79
N ARG A 396 -6.38 -23.24 3.91
CA ARG A 396 -6.22 -24.71 3.93
C ARG A 396 -7.56 -25.37 3.70
N TRP A 397 -8.56 -24.89 4.42
CA TRP A 397 -9.96 -25.29 4.25
C TRP A 397 -10.89 -24.24 4.86
N ILE A 398 -12.15 -24.31 4.44
CA ILE A 398 -13.24 -23.51 4.96
C ILE A 398 -14.45 -24.41 5.18
N GLN A 399 -15.12 -24.26 6.31
CA GLN A 399 -16.29 -25.06 6.67
C GLN A 399 -17.39 -24.19 7.26
N ARG A 400 -18.62 -24.39 6.77
CA ARG A 400 -19.82 -23.82 7.40
C ARG A 400 -20.48 -24.87 8.27
N VAL A 401 -20.63 -24.57 9.55
CA VAL A 401 -21.30 -25.44 10.52
C VAL A 401 -22.81 -25.18 10.53
N THR A 402 -23.61 -26.20 10.85
CA THR A 402 -25.08 -26.11 10.84
C THR A 402 -25.72 -26.13 12.23
N ASP A 403 -24.94 -26.46 13.27
CA ASP A 403 -25.40 -26.61 14.65
C ASP A 403 -25.55 -25.29 15.42
N GLY A 404 -25.43 -24.15 14.73
CA GLY A 404 -25.58 -22.80 15.29
C GLY A 404 -24.36 -21.93 15.07
N VAL A 405 -24.27 -20.85 15.86
CA VAL A 405 -23.11 -19.95 15.87
C VAL A 405 -21.97 -20.54 16.70
N VAL A 406 -20.74 -20.22 16.30
CA VAL A 406 -19.53 -20.53 17.05
C VAL A 406 -19.51 -19.69 18.32
N LYS A 407 -19.24 -20.34 19.45
CA LYS A 407 -19.12 -19.73 20.79
C LYS A 407 -17.70 -19.66 21.29
N ASP A 408 -16.86 -20.58 20.86
CA ASP A 408 -15.44 -20.58 21.19
C ASP A 408 -14.65 -21.46 20.23
N LEU A 409 -13.35 -21.18 20.16
CA LEU A 409 -12.39 -21.83 19.28
C LEU A 409 -11.08 -22.04 20.06
N GLU A 410 -10.58 -23.27 20.11
CA GLU A 410 -9.31 -23.61 20.75
C GLU A 410 -8.52 -24.63 19.91
N LEU A 411 -7.23 -24.76 20.18
CA LEU A 411 -6.33 -25.70 19.49
C LEU A 411 -5.89 -26.81 20.46
N VAL A 412 -5.87 -28.05 19.96
CA VAL A 412 -5.55 -29.26 20.72
C VAL A 412 -4.29 -29.91 20.16
N PRO A 413 -3.22 -30.07 20.95
CA PRO A 413 -2.01 -30.77 20.51
C PRO A 413 -2.30 -32.21 20.04
N ASP A 414 -1.73 -32.62 18.91
CA ASP A 414 -1.97 -33.91 18.25
C ASP A 414 -1.25 -35.09 18.94
N ARG A 415 -1.47 -36.28 18.39
CA ARG A 415 -1.11 -37.61 18.89
C ARG A 415 0.40 -37.86 18.84
N PRO A 416 0.93 -38.70 19.76
CA PRO A 416 2.35 -38.88 20.00
C PRO A 416 3.16 -39.61 18.90
N GLU A 417 2.63 -39.82 17.71
CA GLU A 417 3.24 -40.70 16.69
C GLU A 417 3.98 -39.96 15.56
N GLU A 418 3.94 -38.63 15.48
CA GLU A 418 4.56 -37.87 14.38
C GLU A 418 5.65 -36.88 14.83
N ILE A 419 6.58 -36.63 13.91
CA ILE A 419 7.83 -35.85 14.10
C ILE A 419 7.57 -34.33 14.10
N MET A 420 6.37 -33.88 13.69
CA MET A 420 5.93 -32.48 13.70
C MET A 420 4.90 -32.22 14.80
N TYR A 421 4.99 -31.07 15.47
CA TYR A 421 3.93 -30.56 16.33
C TYR A 421 2.74 -30.19 15.45
N ARG A 422 1.66 -30.97 15.54
CA ARG A 422 0.40 -30.75 14.82
C ARG A 422 -0.69 -30.41 15.84
N HIS A 423 -1.63 -29.52 15.50
CA HIS A 423 -2.73 -29.16 16.39
C HIS A 423 -4.09 -29.29 15.70
N ASP A 424 -4.98 -30.10 16.26
CA ASP A 424 -6.37 -30.16 15.81
C ASP A 424 -7.17 -28.97 16.33
N VAL A 425 -8.30 -28.68 15.67
CA VAL A 425 -9.19 -27.58 16.04
C VAL A 425 -10.32 -28.08 16.91
N LEU A 426 -10.63 -27.35 17.98
CA LEU A 426 -11.78 -27.61 18.84
C LEU A 426 -12.75 -26.43 18.77
N VAL A 427 -13.96 -26.70 18.29
CA VAL A 427 -14.98 -25.68 18.04
C VAL A 427 -16.19 -25.94 18.92
N LEU A 428 -16.62 -24.93 19.68
CA LEU A 428 -17.86 -24.96 20.46
C LEU A 428 -18.98 -24.22 19.72
N LEU A 429 -20.14 -24.87 19.59
CA LEU A 429 -21.28 -24.39 18.80
C LEU A 429 -22.58 -24.38 19.63
N GLY A 430 -23.50 -23.49 19.27
CA GLY A 430 -24.90 -23.50 19.71
C GLY A 430 -25.21 -22.52 20.86
N ASP A 431 -26.51 -22.25 21.09
CA ASP A 431 -26.97 -21.26 22.09
C ASP A 431 -27.55 -21.86 23.37
N LYS A 432 -28.20 -23.03 23.29
CA LYS A 432 -28.86 -23.69 24.45
C LYS A 432 -28.71 -25.21 24.49
N LYS A 433 -27.88 -25.76 23.58
CA LYS A 433 -27.48 -27.17 23.49
C LYS A 433 -26.11 -27.20 22.83
N GLY A 434 -25.07 -27.20 23.65
CA GLY A 434 -23.69 -27.08 23.17
C GLY A 434 -23.28 -28.29 22.32
N VAL A 435 -22.70 -28.04 21.15
CA VAL A 435 -22.01 -29.06 20.36
C VAL A 435 -20.53 -28.71 20.32
N LEU A 436 -19.70 -29.57 20.89
CA LEU A 436 -18.26 -29.46 20.83
C LEU A 436 -17.73 -30.42 19.78
N ARG A 437 -17.02 -29.90 18.76
CA ARG A 437 -16.50 -30.68 17.65
C ARG A 437 -14.99 -30.54 17.57
N ARG A 438 -14.27 -31.66 17.47
CA ARG A 438 -12.84 -31.68 17.11
C ARG A 438 -12.72 -31.86 15.59
N LEU A 439 -12.03 -30.96 14.92
CA LEU A 439 -11.76 -30.98 13.49
C LEU A 439 -10.27 -31.23 13.25
N ASP A 440 -9.97 -32.00 12.20
CA ASP A 440 -8.62 -32.18 11.68
C ASP A 440 -8.13 -30.87 11.02
N ILE A 441 -6.92 -30.43 11.35
CA ILE A 441 -6.39 -29.12 10.94
C ILE A 441 -6.05 -29.01 9.45
N ASP A 442 -5.85 -30.12 8.76
CA ASP A 442 -5.48 -30.09 7.33
C ASP A 442 -6.70 -30.25 6.42
N SER A 443 -7.71 -31.01 6.86
CA SER A 443 -8.90 -31.31 6.06
C SER A 443 -10.17 -30.60 6.50
N GLY A 444 -10.22 -30.10 7.75
CA GLY A 444 -11.45 -29.60 8.36
C GLY A 444 -12.50 -30.69 8.62
N SER A 445 -12.12 -31.97 8.51
CA SER A 445 -13.03 -33.09 8.73
C SER A 445 -13.28 -33.32 10.23
N ALA A 446 -14.50 -33.71 10.58
CA ALA A 446 -14.84 -33.95 11.98
C ALA A 446 -14.20 -35.26 12.48
N VAL A 447 -13.36 -35.15 13.51
CA VAL A 447 -12.73 -36.30 14.20
C VAL A 447 -13.72 -36.93 15.17
N TRP A 448 -14.38 -36.11 15.98
CA TRP A 448 -15.46 -36.52 16.88
C TRP A 448 -16.35 -35.34 17.28
N GLU A 449 -17.53 -35.66 17.82
CA GLU A 449 -18.47 -34.70 18.38
C GLU A 449 -18.89 -35.11 19.80
N PHE A 450 -18.97 -34.12 20.68
CA PHE A 450 -19.61 -34.21 21.99
C PHE A 450 -20.82 -33.29 21.99
N LYS A 451 -22.00 -33.85 22.33
CA LYS A 451 -23.27 -33.10 22.38
C LYS A 451 -23.73 -33.01 23.83
N ASP A 452 -23.89 -31.78 24.30
CA ASP A 452 -24.52 -31.50 25.57
C ASP A 452 -26.04 -31.46 25.39
N GLU A 453 -26.71 -32.50 25.88
CA GLU A 453 -28.17 -32.59 25.84
C GLU A 453 -28.86 -31.73 26.91
N SER A 454 -28.10 -31.13 27.82
CA SER A 454 -28.66 -30.20 28.81
C SER A 454 -29.04 -28.88 28.14
N ASN A 455 -30.07 -28.21 28.67
CA ASN A 455 -30.48 -26.88 28.22
C ASN A 455 -29.59 -25.76 28.81
N ASP A 456 -28.35 -26.09 29.20
CA ASP A 456 -27.39 -25.15 29.74
C ASP A 456 -26.80 -24.32 28.57
N VAL A 457 -26.38 -23.08 28.85
CA VAL A 457 -25.83 -22.19 27.84
C VAL A 457 -24.34 -22.53 27.65
N PRO A 458 -23.90 -23.01 26.48
CA PRO A 458 -22.48 -23.23 26.22
C PRO A 458 -21.73 -21.90 26.28
N PHE A 459 -20.61 -21.87 26.99
CA PHE A 459 -19.87 -20.64 27.21
C PHE A 459 -18.46 -20.70 26.63
N GLN A 460 -17.64 -21.67 27.06
CA GLN A 460 -16.26 -21.72 26.62
C GLN A 460 -15.68 -23.15 26.74
N VAL A 461 -14.61 -23.44 25.97
CA VAL A 461 -13.79 -24.62 26.15
C VAL A 461 -12.37 -24.23 26.59
N SER A 462 -11.73 -25.09 27.37
CA SER A 462 -10.31 -24.93 27.70
C SER A 462 -9.57 -26.27 27.58
N VAL A 463 -8.39 -26.23 26.99
CA VAL A 463 -7.51 -27.38 26.79
C VAL A 463 -6.43 -27.33 27.87
N ALA A 464 -6.38 -28.36 28.72
CA ALA A 464 -5.41 -28.45 29.81
C ALA A 464 -4.18 -29.28 29.43
N SER A 465 -4.39 -30.28 28.57
CA SER A 465 -3.33 -31.13 28.01
C SER A 465 -3.87 -31.82 26.77
N LYS A 466 -3.01 -32.56 26.06
CA LYS A 466 -3.39 -33.37 24.89
C LYS A 466 -4.57 -34.33 25.10
N SER A 467 -4.80 -34.79 26.34
CA SER A 467 -5.87 -35.75 26.66
C SER A 467 -7.04 -35.15 27.43
N THR A 468 -6.87 -33.97 28.02
CA THR A 468 -7.84 -33.43 28.99
C THR A 468 -8.27 -32.04 28.57
N GLY A 469 -9.57 -31.89 28.34
CA GLY A 469 -10.23 -30.61 28.11
C GLY A 469 -11.40 -30.40 29.06
N TYR A 470 -11.79 -29.14 29.23
CA TYR A 470 -12.89 -28.73 30.08
C TYR A 470 -13.91 -27.97 29.27
N TYR A 471 -15.13 -28.49 29.23
CA TYR A 471 -16.29 -27.82 28.66
C TYR A 471 -17.02 -27.05 29.76
N VAL A 472 -17.17 -25.74 29.58
CA VAL A 472 -17.80 -24.83 30.53
C VAL A 472 -19.15 -24.36 29.98
N ALA A 473 -20.19 -24.57 30.77
CA ALA A 473 -21.56 -24.14 30.47
C ALA A 473 -22.17 -23.38 31.65
N LEU A 474 -23.10 -22.48 31.36
CA LEU A 474 -23.84 -21.70 32.34
C LEU A 474 -25.23 -22.33 32.54
N GLN A 475 -25.43 -22.89 33.73
CA GLN A 475 -26.68 -23.50 34.15
C GLN A 475 -27.57 -22.45 34.83
N HIS A 476 -28.79 -22.28 34.35
CA HIS A 476 -29.73 -21.30 34.91
C HIS A 476 -30.10 -21.63 36.37
N ALA A 477 -30.00 -20.65 37.27
CA ALA A 477 -30.38 -20.79 38.68
C ALA A 477 -31.74 -20.12 38.96
N SER A 478 -32.35 -20.44 40.10
CA SER A 478 -33.73 -20.05 40.44
C SER A 478 -33.96 -18.53 40.62
N ARG A 479 -32.89 -17.71 40.69
CA ARG A 479 -32.92 -16.27 41.02
C ARG A 479 -32.25 -15.40 39.94
N SER A 480 -32.51 -15.68 38.66
CA SER A 480 -31.98 -14.95 37.48
C SER A 480 -30.46 -14.94 37.27
N GLY A 481 -29.66 -15.59 38.12
CA GLY A 481 -28.23 -15.82 37.89
C GLY A 481 -27.92 -17.22 37.35
N TYR A 482 -26.64 -17.50 37.15
CA TYR A 482 -26.14 -18.75 36.58
C TYR A 482 -25.14 -19.44 37.51
N LYS A 483 -25.20 -20.76 37.54
CA LYS A 483 -24.14 -21.61 38.10
C LYS A 483 -23.20 -22.02 36.97
N ILE A 484 -21.90 -21.95 37.23
CA ILE A 484 -20.90 -22.42 36.27
C ILE A 484 -20.77 -23.93 36.39
N LYS A 485 -21.08 -24.65 35.32
CA LYS A 485 -20.96 -26.10 35.23
C LYS A 485 -19.73 -26.44 34.38
N VAL A 486 -18.85 -27.26 34.93
CA VAL A 486 -17.62 -27.70 34.27
C VAL A 486 -17.68 -29.21 34.06
N THR A 487 -17.44 -29.64 32.82
CA THR A 487 -17.43 -31.04 32.42
C THR A 487 -16.05 -31.40 31.87
N ALA A 488 -15.37 -32.37 32.49
CA ALA A 488 -14.09 -32.85 31.99
C ALA A 488 -14.28 -33.85 30.83
N LEU A 489 -13.50 -33.67 29.77
CA LEU A 489 -13.56 -34.44 28.53
C LEU A 489 -12.21 -35.11 28.23
N ASP A 490 -12.27 -36.35 27.76
CA ASP A 490 -11.17 -37.05 27.10
C ASP A 490 -11.09 -36.56 25.65
N LEU A 491 -10.11 -35.71 25.35
CA LEU A 491 -9.96 -35.10 24.02
C LEU A 491 -9.56 -36.10 22.94
N ALA A 492 -9.04 -37.29 23.30
CA ALA A 492 -8.72 -38.33 22.35
C ALA A 492 -9.98 -39.10 21.89
N LYS A 493 -10.97 -39.25 22.77
CA LYS A 493 -12.20 -40.03 22.51
C LYS A 493 -13.46 -39.20 22.32
N GLY A 494 -13.44 -37.92 22.66
CA GLY A 494 -14.61 -37.04 22.64
C GLY A 494 -15.67 -37.44 23.68
N LYS A 495 -15.26 -38.04 24.80
CA LYS A 495 -16.18 -38.55 25.83
C LYS A 495 -15.90 -37.94 27.19
N GLN A 496 -16.95 -37.77 27.98
CA GLN A 496 -16.83 -37.35 29.37
C GLN A 496 -16.08 -38.41 30.19
N THR A 497 -15.10 -37.97 31.00
CA THR A 497 -14.26 -38.86 31.84
C THR A 497 -14.88 -39.18 33.20
N GLY A 498 -16.06 -38.62 33.50
CA GLY A 498 -16.85 -38.87 34.71
C GLY A 498 -16.79 -37.77 35.77
N SER A 499 -15.84 -36.82 35.68
CA SER A 499 -15.76 -35.64 36.55
C SER A 499 -16.56 -34.48 35.99
N GLN A 500 -17.75 -34.28 36.54
CA GLN A 500 -18.57 -33.09 36.33
C GLN A 500 -18.84 -32.44 37.68
N TYR A 501 -18.72 -31.12 37.74
CA TYR A 501 -18.98 -30.37 38.94
C TYR A 501 -19.57 -29.00 38.61
N THR A 502 -20.23 -28.41 39.60
CA THR A 502 -20.89 -27.11 39.49
C THR A 502 -20.31 -26.19 40.54
N LEU A 503 -19.87 -25.01 40.12
CA LEU A 503 -19.38 -23.94 40.98
C LEU A 503 -20.58 -23.06 41.38
N ASN A 504 -20.66 -22.74 42.67
CA ASN A 504 -21.77 -21.95 43.18
C ASN A 504 -21.54 -20.46 42.91
N SER A 505 -22.18 -19.93 41.88
CA SER A 505 -22.01 -18.55 41.37
C SER A 505 -23.33 -17.83 41.08
N ASP A 506 -24.47 -18.38 41.49
CA ASP A 506 -25.82 -17.94 41.11
C ASP A 506 -26.21 -16.54 41.62
N THR A 507 -25.44 -15.98 42.55
CA THR A 507 -25.63 -14.61 43.06
C THR A 507 -24.69 -13.59 42.42
N GLU A 508 -23.75 -14.03 41.58
CA GLU A 508 -22.63 -13.22 41.09
C GLU A 508 -22.52 -13.24 39.57
N VAL A 509 -22.82 -14.36 38.93
CA VAL A 509 -22.77 -14.53 37.48
C VAL A 509 -24.17 -14.38 36.91
N PHE A 510 -24.41 -13.29 36.18
CA PHE A 510 -25.69 -13.00 35.53
C PHE A 510 -25.65 -13.23 34.02
N GLY A 511 -24.47 -13.55 33.49
CA GLY A 511 -24.23 -13.87 32.09
C GLY A 511 -22.73 -14.03 31.80
N PRO A 512 -22.36 -14.33 30.54
CA PRO A 512 -20.98 -14.40 30.06
C PRO A 512 -20.10 -13.22 30.49
N GLU A 513 -20.65 -12.00 30.47
CA GLU A 513 -19.98 -10.74 30.80
C GLU A 513 -19.59 -10.61 32.28
N SER A 514 -20.16 -11.46 33.16
CA SER A 514 -19.79 -11.49 34.59
C SER A 514 -18.48 -12.26 34.84
N ILE A 515 -17.97 -12.99 33.85
CA ILE A 515 -16.75 -13.80 33.95
C ILE A 515 -15.58 -13.00 33.38
N LEU A 516 -14.54 -12.80 34.20
CA LEU A 516 -13.39 -11.98 33.83
C LEU A 516 -12.43 -12.68 32.88
N LEU A 517 -12.26 -14.00 33.06
CA LEU A 517 -11.33 -14.81 32.30
C LEU A 517 -11.69 -16.29 32.44
N VAL A 518 -11.51 -17.04 31.36
CA VAL A 518 -11.22 -18.46 31.41
C VAL A 518 -9.84 -18.67 30.80
N GLY A 519 -8.87 -19.14 31.59
CA GLY A 519 -7.49 -19.37 31.19
C GLY A 519 -7.41 -20.43 30.10
N ARG A 520 -7.36 -19.97 28.85
CA ARG A 520 -7.27 -20.75 27.61
C ARG A 520 -5.86 -21.29 27.45
N ASN A 521 -5.74 -22.57 27.10
CA ASN A 521 -4.48 -23.24 26.74
C ASN A 521 -3.29 -22.98 27.69
N ALA A 522 -3.57 -22.63 28.95
CA ALA A 522 -2.58 -22.33 29.96
C ALA A 522 -2.12 -23.61 30.65
N ALA A 523 -0.90 -23.62 31.18
CA ALA A 523 -0.37 -24.74 31.98
C ALA A 523 -1.28 -25.13 33.17
N ALA A 524 -2.06 -24.18 33.69
CA ALA A 524 -3.12 -24.41 34.68
C ALA A 524 -4.36 -23.61 34.30
N PRO A 525 -5.31 -24.20 33.54
CA PRO A 525 -6.53 -23.52 33.15
C PRO A 525 -7.35 -23.09 34.37
N LEU A 526 -7.85 -21.87 34.36
CA LEU A 526 -8.62 -21.29 35.46
C LEU A 526 -9.87 -20.59 34.95
N ILE A 527 -10.85 -20.37 35.82
CA ILE A 527 -11.97 -19.48 35.56
C ILE A 527 -12.09 -18.50 36.72
N ALA A 528 -12.33 -17.24 36.41
CA ALA A 528 -12.38 -16.19 37.40
C ALA A 528 -13.54 -15.21 37.17
N TRP A 529 -14.15 -14.79 38.27
CA TRP A 529 -15.25 -13.81 38.30
C TRP A 529 -15.19 -13.02 39.61
N THR A 530 -15.98 -11.95 39.71
CA THR A 530 -16.03 -11.10 40.91
C THR A 530 -17.44 -10.99 41.45
N ASP A 531 -17.54 -10.50 42.69
CA ASP A 531 -18.78 -9.93 43.17
C ASP A 531 -19.10 -8.60 42.47
N LYS A 532 -20.37 -8.19 42.51
CA LYS A 532 -20.84 -6.95 41.84
C LYS A 532 -20.09 -5.68 42.28
N ALA A 533 -19.50 -5.67 43.48
CA ALA A 533 -18.76 -4.54 44.02
C ALA A 533 -17.24 -4.59 43.75
N ASN A 534 -16.74 -5.62 43.05
CA ASN A 534 -15.31 -5.87 42.83
C ASN A 534 -14.48 -5.87 44.12
N THR A 535 -15.03 -6.42 45.20
CA THR A 535 -14.39 -6.53 46.52
C THR A 535 -13.79 -7.91 46.78
N VAL A 536 -14.27 -8.94 46.09
CA VAL A 536 -13.80 -10.32 46.20
C VAL A 536 -13.62 -10.91 44.81
N LEU A 537 -12.38 -11.27 44.47
CA LEU A 537 -12.04 -12.02 43.27
C LEU A 537 -12.16 -13.52 43.57
N LYS A 538 -12.97 -14.22 42.81
CA LYS A 538 -13.14 -15.67 42.91
C LYS A 538 -12.45 -16.36 41.75
N ILE A 539 -11.68 -17.40 42.07
CA ILE A 539 -10.90 -18.16 41.09
C ILE A 539 -11.11 -19.65 41.34
N ASN A 540 -11.36 -20.39 40.28
CA ASN A 540 -11.36 -21.84 40.28
C ASN A 540 -10.34 -22.35 39.26
N VAL A 541 -9.44 -23.23 39.68
CA VAL A 541 -8.58 -23.98 38.76
C VAL A 541 -9.40 -25.13 38.19
N LEU A 542 -9.51 -25.19 36.86
CA LEU A 542 -10.32 -26.19 36.18
C LEU A 542 -9.74 -27.60 36.42
N GLY A 543 -10.61 -28.53 36.80
CA GLY A 543 -10.25 -29.84 37.34
C GLY A 543 -10.52 -30.00 38.84
N SER A 544 -10.77 -28.90 39.55
CA SER A 544 -11.16 -28.89 40.97
C SER A 544 -12.54 -28.26 41.18
N ASN A 545 -13.26 -28.69 42.23
CA ASN A 545 -14.50 -28.04 42.67
C ASN A 545 -14.27 -26.94 43.74
N THR A 546 -13.01 -26.64 44.07
CA THR A 546 -12.65 -25.63 45.08
C THR A 546 -12.62 -24.23 44.49
N ILE A 547 -13.29 -23.29 45.15
CA ILE A 547 -13.28 -21.86 44.78
C ILE A 547 -12.39 -21.14 45.78
N GLU A 548 -11.30 -20.55 45.30
CA GLU A 548 -10.46 -19.65 46.08
C GLU A 548 -11.05 -18.25 46.02
N SER A 549 -11.14 -17.58 47.18
CA SER A 549 -11.68 -16.23 47.30
C SER A 549 -10.59 -15.28 47.79
N ILE A 550 -10.17 -14.37 46.92
CA ILE A 550 -9.13 -13.38 47.17
C ILE A 550 -9.81 -12.05 47.48
N LYS A 551 -9.61 -11.52 48.68
CA LYS A 551 -10.12 -10.20 49.05
C LYS A 551 -9.30 -9.13 48.36
N VAL A 552 -9.98 -8.19 47.69
CA VAL A 552 -9.35 -7.03 47.08
C VAL A 552 -8.97 -6.04 48.20
N GLU A 553 -7.68 -5.78 48.35
CA GLU A 553 -7.13 -5.02 49.50
C GLU A 553 -7.52 -3.53 49.50
N HIS A 554 -7.86 -2.98 48.33
CA HIS A 554 -8.18 -1.56 48.17
C HIS A 554 -9.65 -1.34 47.82
N GLU A 555 -10.27 -0.35 48.46
CA GLU A 555 -11.63 0.09 48.12
C GLU A 555 -11.66 0.93 46.84
N GLY A 556 -12.79 0.89 46.12
CA GLY A 556 -13.01 1.71 44.93
C GLY A 556 -12.43 1.16 43.62
N VAL A 557 -12.09 -0.14 43.56
CA VAL A 557 -11.67 -0.79 42.31
C VAL A 557 -12.83 -0.83 41.32
N ARG A 558 -12.60 -0.29 40.12
CA ARG A 558 -13.59 -0.23 39.03
C ARG A 558 -13.39 -1.32 38.01
N HIS A 559 -12.15 -1.74 37.79
CA HIS A 559 -11.82 -2.71 36.76
C HIS A 559 -10.79 -3.70 37.28
N ILE A 560 -11.01 -4.98 36.98
CA ILE A 560 -10.10 -6.09 37.27
C ILE A 560 -9.88 -6.84 35.96
N LYS A 561 -8.61 -7.02 35.56
CA LYS A 561 -8.23 -7.79 34.37
C LYS A 561 -7.26 -8.89 34.77
N ILE A 562 -7.43 -10.08 34.22
CA ILE A 562 -6.53 -11.20 34.51
C ILE A 562 -5.75 -11.53 33.24
N HIS A 563 -4.44 -11.65 33.40
CA HIS A 563 -3.49 -11.95 32.34
C HIS A 563 -2.87 -13.32 32.61
N VAL A 564 -2.97 -14.23 31.63
CA VAL A 564 -2.44 -15.59 31.70
C VAL A 564 -1.55 -15.87 30.50
N SER A 565 -0.62 -16.82 30.66
CA SER A 565 0.10 -17.40 29.51
C SER A 565 -0.89 -18.10 28.59
N GLN A 566 -0.75 -17.87 27.28
CA GLN A 566 -1.46 -18.65 26.25
C GLN A 566 -0.74 -19.96 25.90
N SER A 567 0.50 -20.12 26.38
CA SER A 567 1.27 -21.35 26.20
C SER A 567 1.03 -22.34 27.34
N SER A 568 0.83 -23.61 26.97
CA SER A 568 0.62 -24.73 27.90
C SER A 568 1.92 -25.27 28.52
N SER A 569 3.08 -24.91 27.97
CA SER A 569 4.41 -25.31 28.46
C SER A 569 5.02 -24.36 29.48
N GLY A 570 4.48 -23.15 29.62
CA GLY A 570 5.00 -22.11 30.50
C GLY A 570 4.73 -22.34 32.00
N PRO A 571 5.33 -21.52 32.88
CA PRO A 571 5.06 -21.59 34.32
C PRO A 571 3.61 -21.20 34.64
N ALA A 572 3.00 -21.89 35.61
CA ALA A 572 1.60 -21.68 36.03
C ALA A 572 1.43 -20.42 36.90
N HIS A 573 1.79 -19.26 36.35
CA HIS A 573 1.56 -17.95 36.96
C HIS A 573 0.49 -17.18 36.18
N PHE A 574 -0.21 -16.30 36.89
CA PHE A 574 -1.13 -15.33 36.30
C PHE A 574 -1.01 -14.00 37.05
N LEU A 575 -1.37 -12.92 36.36
CA LEU A 575 -1.34 -11.58 36.92
C LEU A 575 -2.77 -11.05 37.00
N VAL A 576 -3.12 -10.49 38.14
CA VAL A 576 -4.38 -9.77 38.35
C VAL A 576 -4.07 -8.28 38.38
N GLU A 577 -4.56 -7.57 37.39
CA GLU A 577 -4.48 -6.12 37.30
C GLU A 577 -5.71 -5.49 37.95
N TYR A 578 -5.48 -4.49 38.79
CA TYR A 578 -6.51 -3.73 39.48
C TYR A 578 -6.41 -2.26 39.09
N ARG A 579 -7.57 -1.63 38.83
CA ARG A 579 -7.64 -0.23 38.43
C ARG A 579 -8.77 0.52 39.13
N THR A 580 -8.45 1.70 39.62
CA THR A 580 -9.38 2.74 40.06
C THR A 580 -9.44 3.85 39.01
N ASP A 581 -10.27 4.88 39.24
CA ASP A 581 -10.35 6.04 38.34
C ASP A 581 -9.02 6.82 38.23
N SER A 582 -8.09 6.64 39.17
CA SER A 582 -6.86 7.44 39.29
C SER A 582 -5.56 6.64 39.47
N ALA A 583 -5.63 5.32 39.65
CA ALA A 583 -4.44 4.50 39.92
C ALA A 583 -4.58 3.07 39.40
N SER A 584 -3.45 2.43 39.12
CA SER A 584 -3.36 1.03 38.72
C SER A 584 -2.22 0.29 39.43
N TRP A 585 -2.44 -0.98 39.73
CA TRP A 585 -1.44 -1.91 40.28
C TRP A 585 -1.77 -3.33 39.85
N ALA A 586 -0.89 -4.28 40.14
CA ALA A 586 -1.17 -5.67 39.84
C ALA A 586 -0.53 -6.60 40.85
N ASP A 587 -1.11 -7.78 41.01
CA ASP A 587 -0.58 -8.86 41.84
C ASP A 587 -0.33 -10.09 40.98
N VAL A 588 0.81 -10.74 41.19
CA VAL A 588 1.17 -11.98 40.49
C VAL A 588 0.95 -13.15 41.42
N TYR A 589 0.27 -14.18 40.92
CA TYR A 589 -0.09 -15.39 41.66
C TYR A 589 0.51 -16.61 40.98
N HIS A 590 0.87 -17.59 41.80
CA HIS A 590 1.33 -18.91 41.39
C HIS A 590 0.25 -19.95 41.66
N ILE A 591 0.03 -20.84 40.71
CA ILE A 591 -0.85 -22.00 40.84
C ILE A 591 0.02 -23.24 41.02
N ASN A 592 -0.15 -23.92 42.15
CA ASN A 592 0.42 -25.25 42.31
C ASN A 592 -0.47 -26.27 41.59
N ILE A 593 -0.02 -26.74 40.42
CA ILE A 593 -0.78 -27.64 39.54
C ILE A 593 -1.21 -28.94 40.27
N LYS A 594 -0.41 -29.42 41.24
CA LYS A 594 -0.69 -30.69 41.94
C LYS A 594 -1.77 -30.55 43.02
N THR A 595 -1.73 -29.45 43.77
CA THR A 595 -2.67 -29.20 44.88
C THR A 595 -3.84 -28.31 44.47
N THR A 596 -3.77 -27.69 43.28
CA THR A 596 -4.69 -26.65 42.77
C THR A 596 -4.77 -25.40 43.65
N SER A 597 -3.87 -25.25 44.62
CA SER A 597 -3.83 -24.09 45.52
C SER A 597 -3.17 -22.88 44.86
N ILE A 598 -3.70 -21.69 45.14
CA ILE A 598 -3.21 -20.42 44.62
C ILE A 598 -2.47 -19.66 45.71
N THR A 599 -1.25 -19.20 45.43
CA THR A 599 -0.44 -18.40 46.36
C THR A 599 0.02 -17.11 45.69
N LYS A 600 -0.03 -15.98 46.40
CA LYS A 600 0.51 -14.71 45.91
C LYS A 600 2.04 -14.80 45.83
N ALA A 601 2.60 -14.57 44.65
CA ALA A 601 4.04 -14.61 44.41
C ALA A 601 4.67 -13.26 44.76
N TYR A 602 4.18 -12.16 44.18
CA TYR A 602 4.62 -10.79 44.47
C TYR A 602 3.58 -9.76 44.02
N SER A 603 3.77 -8.50 44.41
CA SER A 603 2.94 -7.37 43.98
C SER A 603 3.75 -6.41 43.11
N LEU A 604 3.16 -5.91 42.04
CA LEU A 604 3.66 -4.77 41.30
C LEU A 604 3.21 -3.46 41.97
N PRO A 605 4.07 -2.43 42.01
CA PRO A 605 3.79 -1.20 42.74
C PRO A 605 2.57 -0.47 42.17
N LYS A 606 1.82 0.19 43.06
CA LYS A 606 0.73 1.08 42.69
C LYS A 606 1.28 2.38 42.10
N ILE A 607 0.83 2.71 40.89
CA ILE A 607 1.19 3.95 40.19
C ILE A 607 -0.04 4.84 40.02
N GLN A 608 0.20 6.13 39.87
CA GLN A 608 -0.85 7.05 39.45
C GLN A 608 -1.09 6.95 37.94
N GLY A 609 -2.35 7.06 37.54
CA GLY A 609 -2.77 6.94 36.16
C GLY A 609 -3.04 5.50 35.71
N HIS A 610 -3.38 5.40 34.42
CA HIS A 610 -3.75 4.17 33.76
C HIS A 610 -2.48 3.53 33.18
N SER A 611 -2.21 2.27 33.52
CA SER A 611 -1.24 1.44 32.81
C SER A 611 -1.96 0.37 32.02
N VAL A 612 -1.32 -0.10 30.95
CA VAL A 612 -1.72 -1.30 30.23
C VAL A 612 -0.70 -2.37 30.55
N ILE A 613 -1.16 -3.54 30.99
CA ILE A 613 -0.31 -4.70 31.20
C ILE A 613 -0.61 -5.74 30.11
N THR A 614 0.43 -6.40 29.64
CA THR A 614 0.32 -7.54 28.71
C THR A 614 1.09 -8.72 29.28
N ALA A 615 0.62 -9.92 28.99
CA ALA A 615 1.35 -11.16 29.22
C ALA A 615 1.92 -11.65 27.89
N GLY A 616 3.23 -11.85 27.84
CA GLY A 616 3.94 -12.35 26.67
C GLY A 616 4.94 -13.42 27.08
N THR A 617 5.12 -14.43 26.24
CA THR A 617 6.16 -15.45 26.42
C THR A 617 7.42 -15.06 25.65
N ASN A 618 8.57 -15.64 26.01
CA ASN A 618 9.74 -15.55 25.14
C ASN A 618 9.54 -16.33 23.84
N THR A 619 10.37 -16.07 22.84
CA THR A 619 10.37 -16.74 21.53
C THR A 619 10.40 -18.28 21.55
N ASN A 620 10.78 -18.91 22.66
CA ASN A 620 10.75 -20.37 22.84
C ASN A 620 9.65 -20.86 23.80
N ASN A 621 8.80 -19.96 24.29
CA ASN A 621 7.66 -20.20 25.18
C ASN A 621 7.98 -20.91 26.50
N GLU A 622 9.18 -20.71 27.01
CA GLU A 622 9.64 -21.27 28.28
C GLU A 622 9.38 -20.34 29.46
N ASN A 623 9.42 -19.01 29.22
CA ASN A 623 9.32 -18.00 30.26
C ASN A 623 8.14 -17.07 30.01
N LEU A 624 7.35 -16.83 31.04
CA LEU A 624 6.27 -15.85 31.05
C LEU A 624 6.77 -14.51 31.58
N TYR A 625 6.53 -13.45 30.81
CA TYR A 625 6.84 -12.07 31.17
C TYR A 625 5.57 -11.22 31.20
N PHE A 626 5.57 -10.23 32.08
CA PHE A 626 4.54 -9.21 32.16
C PHE A 626 5.13 -7.86 31.76
N THR A 627 4.63 -7.28 30.68
CA THR A 627 5.06 -5.95 30.21
C THR A 627 4.05 -4.92 30.73
N ARG A 628 4.51 -3.98 31.55
CA ARG A 628 3.73 -2.83 32.00
C ARG A 628 4.09 -1.63 31.13
N ILE A 629 3.07 -1.07 30.50
CA ILE A 629 3.18 0.07 29.59
C ILE A 629 2.51 1.27 30.27
N THR A 630 3.24 2.37 30.33
CA THR A 630 2.75 3.68 30.80
C THR A 630 3.12 4.74 29.77
N PRO A 631 2.55 5.96 29.85
CA PRO A 631 2.91 7.04 28.93
C PRO A 631 4.41 7.41 28.94
N THR A 632 5.11 7.17 30.06
CA THR A 632 6.50 7.63 30.28
C THR A 632 7.53 6.51 30.29
N GLU A 633 7.11 5.28 30.58
CA GLU A 633 8.00 4.14 30.75
C GLU A 633 7.35 2.81 30.34
N VAL A 634 8.21 1.91 29.86
CA VAL A 634 7.89 0.51 29.57
C VAL A 634 8.75 -0.33 30.51
N ILE A 635 8.12 -1.22 31.28
CA ILE A 635 8.79 -2.06 32.28
C ILE A 635 8.43 -3.53 32.03
N ILE A 636 9.43 -4.41 32.03
CA ILE A 636 9.22 -5.86 31.95
C ILE A 636 9.50 -6.50 33.31
N TYR A 637 8.59 -7.37 33.74
CA TYR A 637 8.75 -8.24 34.89
C TYR A 637 8.75 -9.70 34.44
N SER A 638 9.58 -10.53 35.08
CA SER A 638 9.51 -11.98 34.90
C SER A 638 8.44 -12.54 35.83
N SER A 639 7.66 -13.53 35.40
CA SER A 639 6.62 -14.17 36.23
C SER A 639 7.10 -14.75 37.56
N VAL A 640 8.41 -14.95 37.73
CA VAL A 640 9.03 -15.48 38.95
C VAL A 640 9.81 -14.45 39.76
N SER A 641 9.85 -13.17 39.34
CA SER A 641 10.62 -12.12 40.04
C SER A 641 9.91 -10.78 40.03
N ASP A 642 9.92 -10.12 41.19
CA ASP A 642 9.46 -8.75 41.41
C ASP A 642 10.41 -7.68 40.86
N LYS A 643 11.63 -8.06 40.46
CA LYS A 643 12.62 -7.15 39.90
C LYS A 643 12.35 -6.90 38.42
N ALA A 644 12.33 -5.62 38.05
CA ALA A 644 12.28 -5.20 36.66
C ALA A 644 13.49 -5.78 35.90
N GLN A 645 13.20 -6.51 34.83
CA GLN A 645 14.20 -7.13 33.95
C GLN A 645 14.71 -6.13 32.91
N GLY A 646 13.86 -5.17 32.53
CA GLY A 646 14.19 -4.07 31.64
C GLY A 646 13.25 -2.90 31.85
N THR A 647 13.79 -1.69 31.76
CA THR A 647 13.04 -0.44 31.87
C THR A 647 13.52 0.51 30.78
N TRP A 648 12.59 1.02 29.98
CA TRP A 648 12.87 2.00 28.95
C TRP A 648 12.00 3.23 29.17
N LYS A 649 12.61 4.41 29.02
CA LYS A 649 11.85 5.65 28.91
C LYS A 649 11.30 5.76 27.50
N THR A 650 10.06 6.21 27.39
CA THR A 650 9.47 6.48 26.08
C THR A 650 10.19 7.67 25.45
N SER A 651 10.77 7.45 24.26
CA SER A 651 11.61 8.46 23.58
C SER A 651 10.76 9.60 22.97
N GLU A 652 9.49 9.31 22.73
CA GLU A 652 8.44 10.25 22.32
C GLU A 652 7.28 10.08 23.31
N VAL A 653 6.50 11.15 23.54
CA VAL A 653 5.24 11.02 24.27
C VAL A 653 4.37 10.07 23.45
N LEU A 654 4.14 8.86 23.95
CA LEU A 654 3.29 7.89 23.27
C LEU A 654 1.92 8.56 23.00
N PRO A 655 1.36 8.44 21.78
CA PRO A 655 0.09 9.06 21.45
C PRO A 655 -1.04 8.51 22.33
N GLU A 656 -1.83 9.42 22.93
CA GLU A 656 -3.06 9.17 23.70
C GLU A 656 -2.99 7.99 24.73
N LYS A 657 -4.11 7.68 25.39
CA LYS A 657 -4.16 6.53 26.31
C LYS A 657 -4.28 5.25 25.48
N SER A 658 -3.43 4.26 25.74
CA SER A 658 -3.56 2.92 25.15
C SER A 658 -4.81 2.21 25.70
N GLN A 659 -5.65 1.66 24.82
CA GLN A 659 -6.83 0.87 25.22
C GLN A 659 -6.43 -0.57 25.57
N ASN A 660 -5.68 -1.21 24.67
CA ASN A 660 -5.21 -2.58 24.80
C ASN A 660 -3.87 -2.74 24.06
N ALA A 661 -3.07 -3.73 24.48
CA ALA A 661 -1.81 -4.06 23.82
C ALA A 661 -1.54 -5.55 23.85
N VAL A 662 -0.63 -6.00 22.98
CA VAL A 662 -0.05 -7.34 22.95
C VAL A 662 1.46 -7.21 22.86
N SER A 663 2.22 -8.06 23.54
CA SER A 663 3.68 -7.98 23.56
C SER A 663 4.35 -9.30 23.21
N GLU A 664 5.54 -9.18 22.65
CA GLU A 664 6.49 -10.28 22.46
C GLU A 664 7.82 -9.87 23.08
N VAL A 665 8.37 -10.77 23.91
CA VAL A 665 9.62 -10.54 24.62
C VAL A 665 10.69 -11.45 24.05
N VAL A 666 11.88 -10.91 23.82
CA VAL A 666 13.05 -11.68 23.41
C VAL A 666 14.09 -11.60 24.51
N ALA A 667 14.53 -12.76 25.00
CA ALA A 667 15.66 -12.85 25.92
C ALA A 667 16.97 -12.86 25.10
N LEU A 668 17.88 -11.96 25.45
CA LEU A 668 19.21 -11.80 24.83
C LEU A 668 20.28 -12.06 25.90
N GLU A 669 21.52 -12.33 25.49
CA GLU A 669 22.64 -12.45 26.45
C GLU A 669 22.84 -11.16 27.26
N SER A 670 22.54 -10.00 26.65
CA SER A 670 22.66 -8.66 27.25
C SER A 670 21.45 -8.22 28.08
N GLY A 671 20.37 -9.01 28.16
CA GLY A 671 19.16 -8.68 28.91
C GLY A 671 17.87 -9.10 28.21
N VAL A 672 16.81 -8.30 28.33
CA VAL A 672 15.53 -8.53 27.66
C VAL A 672 15.21 -7.39 26.70
N SER A 673 14.54 -7.71 25.60
CA SER A 673 13.99 -6.74 24.64
C SER A 673 12.50 -7.01 24.48
N VAL A 674 11.70 -5.95 24.34
CA VAL A 674 10.25 -6.07 24.12
C VAL A 674 9.81 -5.22 22.96
N ARG A 675 8.98 -5.82 22.12
CA ARG A 675 8.08 -5.10 21.23
C ARG A 675 6.65 -5.33 21.66
N PHE A 676 5.84 -4.29 21.57
CA PHE A 676 4.41 -4.41 21.79
C PHE A 676 3.65 -3.62 20.75
N ALA A 677 2.52 -4.17 20.34
CA ALA A 677 1.56 -3.50 19.50
C ALA A 677 0.40 -3.04 20.37
N GLN A 678 0.02 -1.77 20.26
CA GLN A 678 -1.01 -1.17 21.08
C GLN A 678 -2.06 -0.48 20.21
N VAL A 679 -3.30 -0.56 20.66
CA VAL A 679 -4.41 0.19 20.07
C VAL A 679 -4.60 1.47 20.87
N GLU A 680 -4.47 2.60 20.20
CA GLU A 680 -4.61 3.93 20.76
C GLU A 680 -6.08 4.26 21.02
N GLU A 681 -6.37 5.26 21.85
CA GLU A 681 -7.73 5.76 22.07
C GLU A 681 -8.38 6.25 20.78
N SER A 682 -7.57 6.72 19.83
CA SER A 682 -7.98 7.08 18.48
C SER A 682 -8.53 5.91 17.65
N GLY A 683 -8.20 4.67 18.03
CA GLY A 683 -8.40 3.47 17.23
C GLY A 683 -7.20 3.14 16.32
N ASP A 684 -6.20 4.02 16.24
CA ASP A 684 -4.98 3.76 15.47
C ASP A 684 -4.12 2.68 16.12
N TRP A 685 -3.35 1.96 15.31
CA TRP A 685 -2.56 0.82 15.75
C TRP A 685 -1.08 1.15 15.66
N SER A 686 -0.36 1.14 16.78
CA SER A 686 1.06 1.46 16.81
C SER A 686 1.90 0.33 17.37
N LEU A 687 3.15 0.24 16.89
CA LEU A 687 4.15 -0.67 17.41
C LEU A 687 5.31 0.09 18.05
N VAL A 688 5.66 -0.31 19.25
CA VAL A 688 6.76 0.27 20.03
C VAL A 688 7.77 -0.82 20.35
N LEU A 689 9.05 -0.53 20.08
CA LEU A 689 10.19 -1.38 20.42
C LEU A 689 11.00 -0.69 21.51
N ASN A 690 11.10 -1.30 22.69
CA ASN A 690 11.92 -0.79 23.80
C ASN A 690 11.65 0.70 24.13
N GLY A 691 10.39 1.12 24.12
CA GLY A 691 9.97 2.51 24.37
C GLY A 691 10.12 3.48 23.19
N LYS A 692 10.58 3.02 22.02
CA LYS A 692 10.67 3.82 20.78
C LYS A 692 9.57 3.42 19.80
N LEU A 693 8.73 4.38 19.41
CA LEU A 693 7.71 4.20 18.37
C LEU A 693 8.39 3.81 17.04
N GLN A 694 7.90 2.75 16.41
CA GLN A 694 8.41 2.26 15.11
C GLN A 694 7.51 2.73 13.97
N TRP A 695 6.20 2.53 14.13
CA TRP A 695 5.19 2.91 13.15
C TRP A 695 3.82 3.07 13.82
N THR A 696 2.94 3.83 13.16
CA THR A 696 1.52 3.97 13.49
C THR A 696 0.72 3.77 12.21
N ARG A 697 -0.28 2.90 12.27
CA ARG A 697 -1.24 2.62 11.20
C ARG A 697 -2.56 3.34 11.51
N PRO A 698 -3.10 4.11 10.55
CA PRO A 698 -4.29 4.93 10.79
C PRO A 698 -5.58 4.12 10.63
N GLU A 699 -5.74 3.06 11.44
CA GLU A 699 -6.91 2.16 11.39
C GLU A 699 -8.24 2.87 11.69
N SER A 700 -8.18 4.03 12.36
CA SER A 700 -9.35 4.88 12.59
C SER A 700 -9.99 5.44 11.31
N LEU A 701 -9.28 5.41 10.19
CA LEU A 701 -9.76 5.90 8.89
C LEU A 701 -10.65 4.90 8.12
N THR A 702 -10.86 3.68 8.65
CA THR A 702 -11.71 2.64 8.02
C THR A 702 -13.18 3.02 7.84
N GLU A 703 -13.63 4.07 8.53
CA GLU A 703 -15.00 4.57 8.49
C GLU A 703 -15.07 5.96 7.84
N ALA A 704 -14.17 6.27 6.91
CA ALA A 704 -14.18 7.53 6.16
C ALA A 704 -15.49 7.67 5.36
N ILE A 705 -16.22 8.77 5.59
CA ILE A 705 -17.54 9.01 4.97
C ILE A 705 -17.64 10.31 4.18
N ALA A 706 -16.73 11.25 4.43
CA ALA A 706 -16.67 12.49 3.68
C ALA A 706 -15.22 12.94 3.58
N ALA A 707 -14.86 13.46 2.42
CA ALA A 707 -13.58 14.11 2.20
C ALA A 707 -13.78 15.46 1.50
N ALA A 708 -12.79 16.33 1.62
CA ALA A 708 -12.67 17.53 0.80
C ALA A 708 -11.20 17.88 0.59
N TRP A 709 -10.87 18.28 -0.63
CA TRP A 709 -9.58 18.88 -0.97
C TRP A 709 -9.50 20.30 -0.43
N THR A 710 -8.30 20.72 -0.03
CA THR A 710 -8.06 22.09 0.42
C THR A 710 -7.82 23.04 -0.74
N ASP A 711 -8.35 24.26 -0.64
CA ASP A 711 -8.11 25.31 -1.63
C ASP A 711 -6.61 25.59 -1.84
N LEU A 712 -6.23 25.80 -3.11
CA LEU A 712 -4.88 26.23 -3.49
C LEU A 712 -4.66 27.69 -3.07
N ASN A 713 -4.00 27.90 -1.92
CA ASN A 713 -3.81 29.23 -1.31
C ASN A 713 -2.94 30.22 -2.12
N ASP A 714 -2.15 29.77 -3.09
CA ASP A 714 -1.06 30.59 -3.64
C ASP A 714 -1.49 31.61 -4.71
N GLY A 715 -2.72 31.52 -5.23
CA GLY A 715 -3.23 32.46 -6.24
C GLY A 715 -3.87 33.73 -5.68
N VAL A 716 -4.33 33.70 -4.43
CA VAL A 716 -5.24 34.74 -3.89
C VAL A 716 -4.49 36.04 -3.56
N THR A 717 -3.22 35.98 -3.16
CA THR A 717 -2.43 37.16 -2.80
C THR A 717 -2.07 38.00 -4.03
N LEU A 718 -1.52 37.38 -5.07
CA LEU A 718 -1.17 38.06 -6.32
C LEU A 718 -2.41 38.49 -7.10
N ALA A 719 -3.46 37.67 -7.16
CA ALA A 719 -4.71 38.04 -7.83
C ALA A 719 -5.36 39.26 -7.17
N ARG A 720 -5.34 39.34 -5.83
CA ARG A 720 -5.87 40.48 -5.07
C ARG A 720 -5.02 41.74 -5.24
N GLU A 721 -3.70 41.61 -5.34
CA GLU A 721 -2.83 42.74 -5.69
C GLU A 721 -3.05 43.23 -7.12
N LEU A 722 -3.28 42.33 -8.07
CA LEU A 722 -3.63 42.66 -9.46
C LEU A 722 -5.03 43.28 -9.57
N GLU A 723 -5.98 42.83 -8.76
CA GLU A 723 -7.31 43.43 -8.65
C GLU A 723 -7.23 44.86 -8.12
N VAL A 724 -6.38 45.11 -7.11
CA VAL A 724 -6.08 46.45 -6.61
C VAL A 724 -5.42 47.32 -7.71
N GLU A 725 -4.49 46.77 -8.51
CA GLU A 725 -3.91 47.46 -9.67
C GLU A 725 -5.00 47.81 -10.73
N GLY A 726 -5.97 46.91 -10.95
CA GLY A 726 -7.05 47.08 -11.93
C GLY A 726 -8.07 48.18 -11.59
N HIS A 727 -8.24 48.49 -10.30
CA HIS A 727 -9.14 49.55 -9.82
C HIS A 727 -8.44 50.91 -9.62
N GLN A 728 -7.14 51.00 -9.88
CA GLN A 728 -6.34 52.22 -9.74
C GLN A 728 -6.10 52.94 -11.08
N SER A 729 -5.80 54.24 -11.01
CA SER A 729 -5.33 54.99 -12.19
C SER A 729 -4.00 54.42 -12.70
N VAL A 730 -3.77 54.45 -14.03
CA VAL A 730 -2.55 53.90 -14.67
C VAL A 730 -1.23 54.30 -13.98
N PRO A 731 -1.01 55.58 -13.59
CA PRO A 731 0.23 55.96 -12.90
C PRO A 731 0.36 55.36 -11.50
N MET A 732 -0.75 55.22 -10.78
CA MET A 732 -0.78 54.64 -9.43
C MET A 732 -0.55 53.13 -9.47
N ALA A 733 -1.18 52.43 -10.42
CA ALA A 733 -0.94 51.01 -10.67
C ALA A 733 0.53 50.74 -11.06
N TYR A 734 1.14 51.60 -11.88
CA TYR A 734 2.56 51.50 -12.23
C TYR A 734 3.46 51.72 -11.01
N ALA A 735 3.18 52.73 -10.18
CA ALA A 735 3.93 52.98 -8.96
C ALA A 735 3.81 51.81 -7.96
N HIS A 736 2.59 51.27 -7.79
CA HIS A 736 2.32 50.09 -6.97
C HIS A 736 3.12 48.87 -7.44
N ARG A 737 3.12 48.59 -8.75
CA ARG A 737 3.90 47.52 -9.37
C ARG A 737 5.41 47.70 -9.17
N LEU A 738 5.93 48.92 -9.34
CA LEU A 738 7.35 49.21 -9.17
C LEU A 738 7.78 48.99 -7.70
N ILE A 739 6.98 49.48 -6.75
CA ILE A 739 7.23 49.29 -5.30
C ILE A 739 7.21 47.80 -4.96
N ARG A 740 6.23 47.04 -5.48
CA ARG A 740 6.15 45.59 -5.29
C ARG A 740 7.37 44.86 -5.84
N HIS A 741 7.81 45.15 -7.06
CA HIS A 741 9.01 44.55 -7.63
C HIS A 741 10.29 44.94 -6.87
N LEU A 742 10.42 46.20 -6.45
CA LEU A 742 11.54 46.65 -5.63
C LEU A 742 11.57 45.94 -4.28
N LYS A 743 10.41 45.76 -3.64
CA LYS A 743 10.28 45.01 -2.38
C LYS A 743 10.62 43.53 -2.57
N ALA A 744 10.14 42.90 -3.65
CA ALA A 744 10.46 41.52 -4.00
C ALA A 744 11.96 41.32 -4.27
N ILE A 745 12.61 42.26 -4.97
CA ILE A 745 14.06 42.25 -5.19
C ILE A 745 14.79 42.45 -3.86
N GLN A 746 14.39 43.42 -3.04
CA GLN A 746 15.05 43.69 -1.76
C GLN A 746 14.96 42.51 -0.78
N GLN A 747 13.82 41.80 -0.76
CA GLN A 747 13.57 40.70 0.16
C GLN A 747 14.10 39.35 -0.35
N GLY A 748 14.04 39.08 -1.67
CA GLY A 748 14.37 37.77 -2.23
C GLY A 748 15.68 37.68 -3.01
N PHE A 749 16.27 38.80 -3.45
CA PHE A 749 17.48 38.77 -4.28
C PHE A 749 18.74 38.26 -3.55
N PRO A 750 19.00 38.59 -2.26
CA PRO A 750 20.15 38.05 -1.54
C PRO A 750 20.10 36.52 -1.43
N ASP A 751 18.93 35.98 -1.04
CA ASP A 751 18.72 34.54 -0.88
C ASP A 751 18.77 33.83 -2.25
N TRP A 752 18.12 34.40 -3.27
CA TRP A 752 18.17 33.89 -4.65
C TRP A 752 19.61 33.79 -5.16
N LEU A 753 20.45 34.80 -4.92
CA LEU A 753 21.82 34.86 -5.41
C LEU A 753 22.75 33.91 -4.64
N MET A 754 22.52 33.71 -3.33
CA MET A 754 23.22 32.69 -2.54
C MET A 754 22.87 31.27 -2.98
N GLU A 755 21.62 31.04 -3.40
CA GLU A 755 21.15 29.74 -3.88
C GLU A 755 21.50 29.47 -5.35
N MET A 756 21.92 30.46 -6.14
CA MET A 756 22.21 30.30 -7.58
C MET A 756 23.16 29.14 -7.93
N PRO A 757 24.31 28.95 -7.24
CA PRO A 757 25.19 27.81 -7.54
C PRO A 757 24.50 26.47 -7.32
N MET A 758 23.75 26.34 -6.22
CA MET A 758 22.97 25.13 -5.91
C MET A 758 21.80 24.94 -6.86
N ARG A 759 21.08 25.99 -7.24
CA ARG A 759 19.98 25.94 -8.22
C ARG A 759 20.45 25.53 -9.60
N VAL A 760 21.61 26.01 -10.04
CA VAL A 760 22.22 25.57 -11.31
C VAL A 760 22.58 24.10 -11.22
N LEU A 761 23.24 23.65 -10.15
CA LEU A 761 23.59 22.23 -9.95
C LEU A 761 22.36 21.31 -9.87
N THR A 762 21.36 21.68 -9.06
CA THR A 762 20.11 20.92 -8.87
C THR A 762 19.21 20.94 -10.11
N SER A 763 19.25 21.99 -10.94
CA SER A 763 18.50 22.02 -12.21
C SER A 763 18.90 20.91 -13.19
N PHE A 764 20.10 20.34 -13.03
CA PHE A 764 20.59 19.19 -13.81
C PHE A 764 20.30 17.84 -13.15
N MET A 765 19.85 17.82 -11.90
CA MET A 765 19.36 16.62 -11.23
C MET A 765 17.87 16.39 -11.57
N PRO A 766 17.37 15.14 -11.43
CA PRO A 766 15.93 14.87 -11.48
C PRO A 766 15.22 15.71 -10.40
N SER A 767 14.12 16.37 -10.76
CA SER A 767 13.36 17.22 -9.86
C SER A 767 12.73 16.40 -8.72
N ASP A 768 12.98 16.80 -7.47
CA ASP A 768 12.34 16.23 -6.29
C ASP A 768 10.86 16.61 -6.20
N ILE A 769 10.08 15.83 -5.44
CA ILE A 769 8.64 16.05 -5.19
C ILE A 769 8.35 17.47 -4.67
N SER A 770 9.29 18.08 -3.96
CA SER A 770 9.22 19.46 -3.45
C SER A 770 9.01 20.51 -4.55
N ASP A 771 9.57 20.31 -5.75
CA ASP A 771 9.41 21.23 -6.89
C ASP A 771 8.01 21.15 -7.52
N LEU A 772 7.31 20.02 -7.32
CA LEU A 772 5.99 19.76 -7.90
C LEU A 772 4.84 20.34 -7.06
N ILE A 773 5.08 20.67 -5.78
CA ILE A 773 4.10 21.28 -4.89
C ILE A 773 3.63 22.63 -5.44
N GLN A 774 4.51 23.39 -6.11
CA GLN A 774 4.18 24.68 -6.74
C GLN A 774 3.12 24.57 -7.84
N PHE A 775 2.91 23.37 -8.40
CA PHE A 775 1.87 23.10 -9.40
C PHE A 775 0.54 22.62 -8.79
N GLY A 776 0.42 22.67 -7.45
CA GLY A 776 -0.77 22.23 -6.74
C GLY A 776 -0.90 20.70 -6.67
N LEU A 777 0.23 19.98 -6.70
CA LEU A 777 0.28 18.51 -6.66
C LEU A 777 0.38 17.95 -5.24
N GLY A 778 0.67 18.78 -4.23
CA GLY A 778 0.71 18.41 -2.82
C GLY A 778 -0.43 19.03 -2.02
N GLN A 779 -1.67 18.82 -2.45
CA GLN A 779 -2.85 19.34 -1.75
C GLN A 779 -3.10 18.54 -0.47
N GLN A 780 -3.66 19.19 0.54
CA GLN A 780 -4.13 18.51 1.73
C GLN A 780 -5.56 18.02 1.50
N ILE A 781 -5.93 16.95 2.18
CA ILE A 781 -7.27 16.35 2.13
C ILE A 781 -7.78 16.27 3.55
N ILE A 782 -8.94 16.85 3.81
CA ILE A 782 -9.63 16.73 5.10
C ILE A 782 -10.63 15.59 5.00
N LEU A 783 -10.58 14.68 5.96
CA LEU A 783 -11.48 13.54 6.07
C LEU A 783 -12.27 13.58 7.37
N ALA A 784 -13.52 13.12 7.31
CA ALA A 784 -14.33 12.84 8.49
C ALA A 784 -14.76 11.37 8.49
N THR A 785 -14.72 10.76 9.68
CA THR A 785 -15.12 9.36 9.90
C THR A 785 -16.49 9.27 10.57
N ARG A 786 -17.19 8.13 10.43
CA ARG A 786 -18.45 7.87 11.18
C ARG A 786 -18.25 7.92 12.69
N THR A 787 -17.07 7.53 13.15
CA THR A 787 -16.69 7.46 14.58
C THR A 787 -16.35 8.82 15.20
N GLY A 788 -16.76 9.93 14.57
CA GLY A 788 -16.58 11.25 15.14
C GLY A 788 -15.15 11.77 15.08
N ARG A 789 -14.31 11.29 14.15
CA ARG A 789 -12.94 11.81 13.96
C ARG A 789 -12.84 12.68 12.71
N VAL A 790 -11.89 13.61 12.75
CA VAL A 790 -11.48 14.41 11.60
C VAL A 790 -9.96 14.33 11.47
N ALA A 791 -9.48 14.10 10.26
CA ALA A 791 -8.05 13.96 9.97
C ALA A 791 -7.66 14.75 8.72
N ALA A 792 -6.38 15.11 8.63
CA ALA A 792 -5.79 15.67 7.41
C ALA A 792 -4.72 14.73 6.85
N LEU A 793 -4.78 14.51 5.53
CA LEU A 793 -3.76 13.78 4.77
C LEU A 793 -3.02 14.72 3.83
N ASP A 794 -1.74 14.48 3.63
CA ASP A 794 -0.91 15.18 2.65
C ASP A 794 -0.72 14.31 1.40
N SER A 795 -1.41 14.65 0.30
CA SER A 795 -1.32 13.89 -0.95
C SER A 795 0.09 13.93 -1.58
N GLY A 796 0.85 15.00 -1.34
CA GLY A 796 2.22 15.15 -1.87
C GLY A 796 3.25 14.33 -1.12
N ARG A 797 2.97 13.92 0.13
CA ARG A 797 3.82 13.05 0.94
C ARG A 797 3.19 11.67 1.12
N HIS A 798 2.77 11.05 0.03
CA HIS A 798 2.18 9.70 -0.01
C HIS A 798 1.03 9.50 0.98
N GLY A 799 0.16 10.49 1.12
CA GLY A 799 -1.01 10.41 2.00
C GLY A 799 -0.66 10.37 3.49
N LYS A 800 0.49 10.93 3.90
CA LYS A 800 0.88 10.99 5.31
C LYS A 800 -0.20 11.70 6.14
N VAL A 801 -0.61 11.06 7.24
CA VAL A 801 -1.51 11.67 8.23
C VAL A 801 -0.78 12.81 8.93
N MET A 802 -1.28 14.04 8.76
CA MET A 802 -0.71 15.23 9.39
C MET A 802 -1.20 15.40 10.83
N TRP A 803 -2.48 15.20 11.04
CA TRP A 803 -3.14 15.20 12.34
C TRP A 803 -4.43 14.38 12.27
N ASN A 804 -4.88 13.88 13.42
CA ASN A 804 -6.09 13.09 13.57
C ASN A 804 -6.73 13.42 14.93
N ILE A 805 -7.85 14.14 14.94
CA ILE A 805 -8.49 14.62 16.17
C ILE A 805 -9.84 13.95 16.41
N LYS A 806 -10.17 13.71 17.69
CA LYS A 806 -11.52 13.33 18.10
C LYS A 806 -12.41 14.57 18.06
N ALA A 807 -13.28 14.64 17.06
CA ALA A 807 -14.20 15.74 16.87
C ALA A 807 -15.46 15.60 17.73
N VAL A 808 -15.96 14.40 18.01
CA VAL A 808 -17.14 14.20 18.86
C VAL A 808 -16.90 13.06 19.83
N GLU A 809 -17.40 13.18 21.06
CA GLU A 809 -17.26 12.16 22.12
C GLU A 809 -18.24 10.99 21.99
N ASN A 810 -19.00 10.90 20.91
CA ASN A 810 -20.02 9.89 20.69
C ASN A 810 -19.49 8.79 19.76
N ASP A 811 -19.65 7.53 20.17
CA ASP A 811 -19.25 6.36 19.38
C ASP A 811 -20.28 6.00 18.27
N LEU A 812 -21.41 6.71 18.23
CA LEU A 812 -22.43 6.57 17.19
C LEU A 812 -22.16 7.51 16.00
N ASP A 813 -22.72 7.15 14.84
CA ASP A 813 -22.67 8.00 13.64
C ASP A 813 -23.24 9.39 13.96
N TRP A 814 -22.34 10.36 13.96
CA TRP A 814 -22.68 11.76 14.19
C TRP A 814 -23.29 12.44 12.97
N GLY A 815 -23.39 11.77 11.81
CA GLY A 815 -24.22 12.23 10.69
C GLY A 815 -23.57 13.26 9.79
N VAL A 816 -22.28 13.15 9.47
CA VAL A 816 -21.61 14.09 8.54
C VAL A 816 -22.27 14.06 7.16
N LYS A 817 -22.53 15.24 6.60
CA LYS A 817 -23.17 15.42 5.29
C LYS A 817 -22.26 16.02 4.23
N ALA A 818 -21.34 16.89 4.63
CA ALA A 818 -20.38 17.52 3.72
C ALA A 818 -19.21 18.11 4.49
N ILE A 819 -18.09 18.31 3.79
CA ILE A 819 -16.94 19.10 4.25
C ILE A 819 -16.71 20.21 3.23
N THR A 820 -16.50 21.43 3.70
CA THR A 820 -16.07 22.55 2.86
C THR A 820 -14.77 23.11 3.37
N THR A 821 -13.95 23.63 2.47
CA THR A 821 -12.70 24.32 2.83
C THR A 821 -12.77 25.75 2.35
N GLN A 822 -12.30 26.69 3.17
CA GLN A 822 -12.17 28.09 2.80
C GLN A 822 -11.09 28.75 3.65
N LEU A 823 -10.14 29.46 3.01
CA LEU A 823 -9.16 30.32 3.69
C LEU A 823 -8.37 29.63 4.82
N GLY A 824 -7.97 28.37 4.63
CA GLY A 824 -7.20 27.62 5.63
C GLY A 824 -8.04 27.00 6.76
N LEU A 825 -9.37 27.10 6.68
CA LEU A 825 -10.30 26.43 7.59
C LEU A 825 -11.11 25.37 6.85
N ALA A 826 -11.39 24.26 7.51
CA ALA A 826 -12.33 23.26 7.04
C ALA A 826 -13.56 23.24 7.94
N THR A 827 -14.75 23.26 7.33
CA THR A 827 -16.04 23.20 8.02
C THR A 827 -16.69 21.86 7.73
N VAL A 828 -16.83 21.03 8.76
CA VAL A 828 -17.62 19.80 8.71
C VAL A 828 -19.07 20.13 9.01
N HIS A 829 -19.98 19.69 8.17
CA HIS A 829 -21.41 19.93 8.33
C HIS A 829 -22.14 18.64 8.71
N VAL A 830 -22.98 18.74 9.73
CA VAL A 830 -23.64 17.61 10.38
C VAL A 830 -25.14 17.60 10.11
N ASP A 831 -25.77 16.43 10.19
CA ASP A 831 -27.19 16.22 9.92
C ASP A 831 -28.10 16.93 10.92
N ASP A 832 -27.66 17.25 12.13
CA ASP A 832 -28.41 18.05 13.12
C ASP A 832 -28.34 19.57 12.84
N GLY A 833 -27.72 19.95 11.73
CA GLY A 833 -27.51 21.33 11.30
C GLY A 833 -26.30 22.02 11.93
N SER A 834 -25.65 21.39 12.92
CA SER A 834 -24.42 21.90 13.52
C SER A 834 -23.25 21.87 12.54
N THR A 835 -22.22 22.65 12.86
CA THR A 835 -20.98 22.72 12.09
C THR A 835 -19.78 22.73 13.02
N LEU A 836 -18.73 22.03 12.60
CA LEU A 836 -17.44 22.02 13.26
C LEU A 836 -16.41 22.66 12.34
N GLN A 837 -15.73 23.71 12.81
CA GLN A 837 -14.63 24.33 12.08
C GLN A 837 -13.29 23.94 12.67
N VAL A 838 -12.38 23.49 11.82
CA VAL A 838 -11.02 23.09 12.17
C VAL A 838 -10.01 23.84 11.31
N ASN A 839 -8.87 24.17 11.89
CA ASN A 839 -7.73 24.67 11.14
C ASN A 839 -7.14 23.53 10.30
N ILE A 840 -6.99 23.76 9.00
CA ILE A 840 -6.54 22.74 8.03
C ILE A 840 -5.12 22.24 8.37
N THR A 841 -4.23 23.14 8.82
CA THR A 841 -2.83 22.80 9.06
C THR A 841 -2.61 22.17 10.43
N THR A 842 -3.29 22.67 11.47
CA THR A 842 -3.04 22.26 12.86
C THR A 842 -4.05 21.26 13.42
N GLY A 843 -5.22 21.12 12.80
CA GLY A 843 -6.34 20.35 13.35
C GLY A 843 -7.03 21.02 14.54
N GLU A 844 -6.65 22.24 14.91
CA GLU A 844 -7.25 22.94 16.04
C GLU A 844 -8.72 23.29 15.75
N VAL A 845 -9.61 22.89 16.65
CA VAL A 845 -11.03 23.22 16.59
C VAL A 845 -11.20 24.72 16.88
N THR A 846 -11.52 25.49 15.85
CA THR A 846 -11.66 26.96 15.95
C THR A 846 -13.05 27.36 16.43
N SER A 847 -14.10 26.70 15.94
CA SER A 847 -15.48 27.01 16.33
C SER A 847 -16.40 25.80 16.20
N ARG A 848 -17.48 25.81 16.99
CA ARG A 848 -18.59 24.85 16.91
C ARG A 848 -19.89 25.61 16.99
N THR A 849 -20.81 25.34 16.09
CA THR A 849 -22.18 25.84 16.19
C THR A 849 -23.06 24.79 16.88
N PRO A 850 -24.03 25.21 17.71
CA PRO A 850 -24.95 24.27 18.33
C PRO A 850 -25.86 23.59 17.28
N PRO A 851 -26.43 22.42 17.59
CA PRO A 851 -27.46 21.80 16.77
C PRO A 851 -28.61 22.78 16.53
N THR A 852 -29.11 22.84 15.30
CA THR A 852 -30.19 23.75 14.89
C THR A 852 -31.40 22.95 14.45
N GLN A 853 -31.47 22.64 13.16
CA GLN A 853 -32.54 21.85 12.56
C GLN A 853 -31.92 20.65 11.84
N LYS A 854 -32.56 19.48 11.99
CA LYS A 854 -32.13 18.28 11.30
C LYS A 854 -32.31 18.41 9.79
N VAL A 855 -31.27 18.11 9.03
CA VAL A 855 -31.18 18.14 7.57
C VAL A 855 -30.79 16.76 7.04
N ALA A 856 -31.42 16.34 5.95
CA ALA A 856 -31.11 15.10 5.25
C ALA A 856 -29.89 15.25 4.33
N SER A 857 -29.75 16.41 3.69
CA SER A 857 -28.63 16.76 2.80
C SER A 857 -28.34 18.26 2.83
N ILE A 858 -27.23 18.64 2.21
CA ILE A 858 -26.78 20.04 2.12
C ILE A 858 -26.46 20.34 0.67
N ALA A 859 -26.89 21.51 0.20
CA ALA A 859 -26.51 22.07 -1.09
C ALA A 859 -25.66 23.33 -0.87
N PHE A 860 -24.62 23.49 -1.68
CA PHE A 860 -23.82 24.72 -1.76
C PHE A 860 -24.17 25.45 -3.03
N VAL A 861 -24.49 26.73 -2.91
CA VAL A 861 -24.89 27.55 -4.04
C VAL A 861 -23.86 28.67 -4.20
N PRO A 862 -23.26 28.83 -5.39
CA PRO A 862 -22.25 29.86 -5.62
C PRO A 862 -22.81 31.28 -5.48
N ASP A 863 -22.16 32.13 -4.67
CA ASP A 863 -22.51 33.56 -4.50
C ASP A 863 -21.28 34.47 -4.61
N GLY A 864 -20.55 34.37 -5.72
CA GLY A 864 -19.49 35.30 -6.17
C GLY A 864 -18.24 35.43 -5.29
N ALA A 865 -18.40 35.73 -4.00
CA ALA A 865 -17.38 35.85 -2.97
C ALA A 865 -17.24 34.59 -2.10
N ALA A 866 -18.34 33.87 -1.83
CA ALA A 866 -18.33 32.61 -1.08
C ALA A 866 -19.60 31.82 -1.38
N ASP A 867 -19.52 30.49 -1.43
CA ASP A 867 -20.69 29.64 -1.59
C ASP A 867 -21.58 29.73 -0.32
N PHE A 868 -22.88 29.90 -0.51
CA PHE A 868 -23.83 29.87 0.61
C PHE A 868 -24.41 28.47 0.79
N LYS A 869 -24.56 28.09 2.05
CA LYS A 869 -25.08 26.78 2.47
C LYS A 869 -26.61 26.79 2.56
N VAL A 870 -27.23 25.80 1.92
CA VAL A 870 -28.66 25.50 2.06
C VAL A 870 -28.84 24.09 2.63
N GLY A 871 -29.48 23.99 3.80
CA GLY A 871 -29.92 22.71 4.34
C GLY A 871 -31.16 22.22 3.61
N VAL A 872 -31.32 20.90 3.49
CA VAL A 872 -32.51 20.27 2.92
C VAL A 872 -33.07 19.29 3.95
N GLU A 873 -34.34 19.46 4.30
CA GLU A 873 -35.07 18.62 5.25
C GLU A 873 -35.36 17.22 4.67
N GLU A 874 -35.80 16.28 5.50
CA GLU A 874 -36.11 14.89 5.10
C GLU A 874 -37.18 14.78 4.01
N HIS A 875 -38.14 15.72 4.01
CA HIS A 875 -39.16 15.81 2.97
C HIS A 875 -38.69 16.57 1.72
N GLY A 876 -37.40 16.87 1.60
CA GLY A 876 -36.81 17.57 0.47
C GLY A 876 -37.05 19.08 0.48
N VAL A 877 -37.51 19.66 1.58
CA VAL A 877 -37.79 21.11 1.66
C VAL A 877 -36.49 21.86 2.02
N PRO A 878 -36.07 22.89 1.26
CA PRO A 878 -34.96 23.75 1.64
C PRO A 878 -35.25 24.50 2.94
N THR A 879 -34.25 24.58 3.83
CA THR A 879 -34.36 25.31 5.09
C THR A 879 -34.58 26.80 4.88
N GLU A 880 -35.06 27.52 5.90
CA GLU A 880 -35.30 28.97 5.86
C GLU A 880 -34.08 29.77 5.34
N SER A 881 -32.85 29.29 5.58
CA SER A 881 -31.61 29.90 5.08
C SER A 881 -31.58 30.10 3.56
N ALA A 882 -32.33 29.30 2.80
CA ALA A 882 -32.44 29.46 1.36
C ALA A 882 -33.13 30.78 0.95
N TYR A 883 -34.01 31.32 1.79
CA TYR A 883 -34.93 32.42 1.44
C TYR A 883 -34.52 33.78 2.04
N VAL A 884 -33.48 33.84 2.86
CA VAL A 884 -33.20 34.99 3.74
C VAL A 884 -32.44 36.14 3.06
N ASN A 885 -31.85 35.94 1.87
CA ASN A 885 -30.94 36.92 1.26
C ASN A 885 -31.35 37.44 -0.14
N GLY A 886 -32.60 37.21 -0.58
CA GLY A 886 -33.04 37.65 -1.93
C GLY A 886 -32.27 36.97 -3.08
N ILE A 887 -31.63 35.84 -2.81
CA ILE A 887 -30.84 35.09 -3.77
C ILE A 887 -31.78 34.35 -4.73
N ASP A 888 -31.65 34.61 -6.03
CA ASP A 888 -32.40 33.91 -7.09
C ASP A 888 -31.62 32.68 -7.57
N ALA A 889 -31.72 31.59 -6.81
CA ALA A 889 -31.11 30.31 -7.12
C ALA A 889 -32.16 29.24 -7.39
N PHE A 890 -31.83 28.31 -8.28
CA PHE A 890 -32.61 27.10 -8.52
C PHE A 890 -31.97 25.94 -7.75
N LEU A 891 -32.80 25.19 -7.02
CA LEU A 891 -32.37 24.02 -6.27
C LEU A 891 -33.19 22.81 -6.70
N VAL A 892 -32.53 21.66 -6.78
CA VAL A 892 -33.18 20.37 -6.97
C VAL A 892 -32.93 19.54 -5.72
N THR A 893 -34.00 19.06 -5.11
CA THR A 893 -33.93 18.25 -3.89
C THR A 893 -34.65 16.94 -4.06
N ARG A 894 -34.21 15.95 -3.29
CA ARG A 894 -34.86 14.64 -3.21
C ARG A 894 -35.77 14.60 -1.99
N SER A 895 -37.01 14.15 -2.17
CA SER A 895 -38.00 13.96 -1.11
C SER A 895 -38.29 12.47 -0.96
N GLY A 896 -37.66 11.85 0.05
CA GLY A 896 -37.73 10.40 0.27
C GLY A 896 -37.19 9.59 -0.92
N ASP A 897 -37.83 8.49 -1.25
CA ASP A 897 -37.45 7.57 -2.32
C ASP A 897 -38.35 7.66 -3.55
N LYS A 898 -39.25 8.64 -3.65
CA LYS A 898 -40.23 8.71 -4.76
C LYS A 898 -40.21 10.01 -5.55
N ARG A 899 -39.72 11.09 -4.96
CA ARG A 899 -39.97 12.42 -5.49
C ARG A 899 -38.70 13.25 -5.60
N ILE A 900 -38.63 14.03 -6.67
CA ILE A 900 -37.65 15.08 -6.90
C ILE A 900 -38.42 16.40 -6.99
N LEU A 901 -37.96 17.42 -6.28
CA LEU A 901 -38.61 18.72 -6.17
C LEU A 901 -37.67 19.81 -6.67
N GLY A 902 -38.19 20.70 -7.50
CA GLY A 902 -37.48 21.90 -7.93
C GLY A 902 -37.93 23.13 -7.17
N TRP A 903 -36.99 23.99 -6.80
CA TRP A 903 -37.23 25.19 -6.01
C TRP A 903 -36.63 26.40 -6.69
N ASN A 904 -37.26 27.56 -6.49
CA ASN A 904 -36.64 28.86 -6.75
C ASN A 904 -36.65 29.65 -5.44
N THR A 905 -35.46 29.92 -4.92
CA THR A 905 -35.25 30.51 -3.59
C THR A 905 -35.68 31.97 -3.48
N SER A 906 -35.86 32.68 -4.60
CA SER A 906 -36.33 34.08 -4.60
C SER A 906 -37.85 34.21 -4.68
N LYS A 907 -38.54 33.20 -5.25
CA LYS A 907 -39.96 33.33 -5.62
C LYS A 907 -40.93 32.70 -4.63
N SER A 908 -40.65 31.49 -4.14
CA SER A 908 -41.66 30.69 -3.45
C SER A 908 -41.04 29.69 -2.48
N LYS A 909 -41.68 29.53 -1.31
CA LYS A 909 -41.42 28.44 -0.36
C LYS A 909 -42.13 27.13 -0.72
N ALA A 910 -42.87 27.09 -1.82
CA ALA A 910 -43.46 25.88 -2.38
C ALA A 910 -42.66 25.43 -3.62
N PRO A 911 -42.57 24.12 -3.90
CA PRO A 911 -41.84 23.62 -5.05
C PRO A 911 -42.44 24.18 -6.35
N MET A 912 -41.57 24.58 -7.27
CA MET A 912 -41.92 25.09 -8.60
C MET A 912 -42.41 23.97 -9.52
N TRP A 913 -41.82 22.78 -9.36
CA TRP A 913 -42.18 21.57 -10.07
C TRP A 913 -41.89 20.35 -9.20
N GLU A 914 -42.57 19.25 -9.50
CA GLU A 914 -42.44 17.96 -8.83
C GLU A 914 -42.34 16.86 -9.88
N PHE A 915 -41.32 16.02 -9.75
CA PHE A 915 -41.20 14.77 -10.50
C PHE A 915 -41.43 13.60 -9.53
N THR A 916 -42.33 12.70 -9.88
CA THR A 916 -42.63 11.50 -9.08
C THR A 916 -42.44 10.27 -9.94
N VAL A 917 -41.70 9.28 -9.42
CA VAL A 917 -41.53 7.99 -10.10
C VAL A 917 -42.84 7.19 -10.09
N PRO A 918 -43.08 6.35 -11.11
CA PRO A 918 -44.25 5.45 -11.16
C PRO A 918 -44.43 4.59 -9.89
N GLU A 919 -45.67 4.16 -9.62
CA GLU A 919 -45.96 3.23 -8.52
C GLU A 919 -45.14 1.94 -8.64
N GLY A 920 -44.60 1.47 -7.51
CA GLY A 920 -43.70 0.31 -7.44
C GLY A 920 -42.22 0.62 -7.70
N GLN A 921 -41.87 1.87 -8.03
CA GLN A 921 -40.48 2.29 -8.16
C GLN A 921 -39.97 3.09 -6.95
N LYS A 922 -38.66 3.02 -6.74
CA LYS A 922 -37.92 3.81 -5.76
C LYS A 922 -36.66 4.41 -6.37
N ILE A 923 -36.41 5.68 -6.09
CA ILE A 923 -35.19 6.41 -6.44
C ILE A 923 -34.05 5.87 -5.59
N ILE A 924 -32.95 5.46 -6.23
CA ILE A 924 -31.73 5.05 -5.54
C ILE A 924 -30.64 6.12 -5.64
N HIS A 925 -30.50 6.78 -6.78
CA HIS A 925 -29.52 7.85 -7.00
C HIS A 925 -30.15 9.07 -7.69
N ALA A 926 -29.64 10.25 -7.34
CA ALA A 926 -29.88 11.50 -8.04
C ALA A 926 -28.51 12.15 -8.28
N THR A 927 -28.01 12.03 -9.51
CA THR A 927 -26.65 12.44 -9.87
C THR A 927 -26.69 13.77 -10.60
N ALA A 928 -25.99 14.77 -10.06
CA ALA A 928 -25.75 16.05 -10.72
C ALA A 928 -24.39 16.04 -11.44
N ARG A 929 -24.16 17.03 -12.30
CA ARG A 929 -22.83 17.26 -12.86
C ARG A 929 -21.83 17.60 -11.75
N PRO A 930 -20.53 17.26 -11.90
CA PRO A 930 -19.50 17.71 -10.97
C PRO A 930 -19.49 19.23 -10.85
N ALA A 931 -19.19 19.74 -9.66
CA ALA A 931 -19.17 21.18 -9.39
C ALA A 931 -18.16 21.93 -10.29
N HIS A 932 -17.00 21.33 -10.55
CA HIS A 932 -15.99 21.84 -11.48
C HIS A 932 -15.96 20.99 -12.76
N ASP A 933 -16.79 21.36 -13.74
CA ASP A 933 -16.92 20.64 -15.00
C ASP A 933 -16.87 21.59 -16.22
N PRO A 934 -15.74 22.29 -16.43
CA PRO A 934 -15.59 23.25 -17.53
C PRO A 934 -15.67 22.57 -18.90
N VAL A 935 -16.14 23.32 -19.90
CA VAL A 935 -16.32 22.84 -21.26
C VAL A 935 -15.37 23.56 -22.20
N ALA A 936 -14.35 22.85 -22.71
CA ALA A 936 -13.37 23.43 -23.61
C ALA A 936 -13.88 23.65 -25.05
N SER A 937 -14.82 22.82 -25.51
CA SER A 937 -15.39 22.92 -26.87
C SER A 937 -16.89 22.72 -26.88
N VAL A 938 -17.58 23.64 -27.58
CA VAL A 938 -19.05 23.70 -27.74
C VAL A 938 -19.58 22.61 -28.68
N GLY A 939 -18.72 22.03 -29.54
CA GLY A 939 -19.11 21.04 -30.53
C GLY A 939 -17.99 20.05 -30.84
N LYS A 940 -18.34 18.96 -31.52
CA LYS A 940 -17.38 18.03 -32.11
C LYS A 940 -17.23 18.32 -33.59
N VAL A 941 -16.00 18.43 -34.07
CA VAL A 941 -15.72 18.56 -35.51
C VAL A 941 -15.73 17.17 -36.14
N LEU A 942 -16.52 17.00 -37.20
CA LEU A 942 -16.62 15.76 -37.98
C LEU A 942 -15.54 15.71 -39.07
N GLY A 943 -15.31 14.54 -39.67
CA GLY A 943 -14.27 14.34 -40.69
C GLY A 943 -14.47 15.19 -41.96
N ASP A 944 -15.69 15.65 -42.23
CA ASP A 944 -16.00 16.58 -43.33
C ASP A 944 -15.91 18.07 -42.94
N ARG A 945 -15.40 18.36 -41.73
CA ARG A 945 -15.29 19.70 -41.11
C ARG A 945 -16.63 20.33 -40.72
N SER A 946 -17.73 19.60 -40.79
CA SER A 946 -18.98 20.02 -40.14
C SER A 946 -18.88 19.86 -38.63
N VAL A 947 -19.75 20.53 -37.88
CA VAL A 947 -19.72 20.54 -36.42
C VAL A 947 -21.00 19.96 -35.87
N LEU A 948 -20.90 18.94 -35.02
CA LEU A 948 -22.00 18.43 -34.24
C LEU A 948 -22.01 19.13 -32.87
N TYR A 949 -22.96 20.05 -32.67
CA TYR A 949 -23.05 20.87 -31.46
C TYR A 949 -23.53 20.05 -30.25
N LYS A 950 -22.79 20.14 -29.15
CA LYS A 950 -23.08 19.42 -27.91
C LYS A 950 -24.24 20.09 -27.21
N TYR A 951 -25.13 19.29 -26.62
CA TYR A 951 -26.17 19.81 -25.75
C TYR A 951 -25.57 20.12 -24.36
N LEU A 952 -25.27 21.39 -24.10
CA LEU A 952 -24.54 21.84 -22.91
C LEU A 952 -25.48 22.53 -21.92
N ASN A 953 -26.21 21.73 -21.15
CA ASN A 953 -27.04 22.24 -20.06
C ASN A 953 -26.34 22.01 -18.71
N HIS A 954 -26.18 23.08 -17.93
CA HIS A 954 -25.53 23.04 -16.61
C HIS A 954 -26.47 22.52 -15.52
N ASN A 955 -27.78 22.53 -15.79
CA ASN A 955 -28.82 22.21 -14.82
C ASN A 955 -29.30 20.76 -14.93
N LEU A 956 -28.52 19.85 -15.53
CA LEU A 956 -28.95 18.47 -15.73
C LEU A 956 -28.89 17.65 -14.44
N ALA A 957 -29.92 16.86 -14.20
CA ALA A 957 -29.98 15.88 -13.13
C ALA A 957 -30.36 14.50 -13.69
N LEU A 958 -29.54 13.49 -13.42
CA LEU A 958 -29.81 12.10 -13.79
C LEU A 958 -30.41 11.36 -12.59
N ILE A 959 -31.66 10.92 -12.72
CA ILE A 959 -32.38 10.19 -11.67
C ILE A 959 -32.40 8.71 -12.01
N THR A 960 -31.89 7.89 -11.10
CA THR A 960 -31.87 6.43 -11.23
C THR A 960 -32.91 5.83 -10.28
N ALA A 961 -33.89 5.13 -10.83
CA ALA A 961 -34.97 4.49 -10.08
C ALA A 961 -35.04 2.99 -10.36
N THR A 962 -35.43 2.21 -9.35
CA THR A 962 -35.53 0.75 -9.42
C THR A 962 -36.95 0.29 -9.09
N GLY A 963 -37.45 -0.70 -9.84
CA GLY A 963 -38.63 -1.49 -9.48
C GLY A 963 -38.24 -2.83 -8.86
N GLU A 964 -39.10 -3.84 -8.93
CA GLU A 964 -38.78 -5.20 -8.45
C GLU A 964 -37.68 -5.89 -9.29
N SER A 965 -37.69 -5.66 -10.61
CA SER A 965 -36.76 -6.26 -11.59
C SER A 965 -36.46 -5.32 -12.77
N THR A 966 -36.60 -4.02 -12.55
CA THR A 966 -36.42 -2.99 -13.58
C THR A 966 -35.55 -1.86 -13.05
N VAL A 967 -34.82 -1.20 -13.94
CA VAL A 967 -34.14 0.07 -13.65
C VAL A 967 -34.50 1.09 -14.72
N ASP A 968 -34.87 2.29 -14.28
CA ASP A 968 -35.28 3.40 -15.11
C ASP A 968 -34.35 4.59 -14.84
N PHE A 969 -33.83 5.19 -15.91
CA PHE A 969 -32.97 6.37 -15.87
C PHE A 969 -33.71 7.55 -16.50
N TYR A 970 -33.91 8.61 -15.73
CA TYR A 970 -34.58 9.84 -16.17
C TYR A 970 -33.58 10.99 -16.17
N LEU A 971 -33.35 11.59 -17.33
CA LEU A 971 -32.57 12.83 -17.44
C LEU A 971 -33.52 14.02 -17.36
N LEU A 972 -33.39 14.81 -16.30
CA LEU A 972 -34.23 15.97 -16.03
C LEU A 972 -33.45 17.27 -16.26
N ASP A 973 -34.16 18.31 -16.72
CA ASP A 973 -33.72 19.68 -16.53
C ASP A 973 -34.12 20.16 -15.13
N GLY A 974 -33.13 20.51 -14.30
CA GLY A 974 -33.29 20.87 -12.90
C GLY A 974 -33.96 22.22 -12.65
N VAL A 975 -34.14 23.04 -13.68
CA VAL A 975 -34.82 24.35 -13.56
C VAL A 975 -36.31 24.21 -13.85
N SER A 976 -36.66 23.54 -14.95
CA SER A 976 -38.04 23.37 -15.43
C SER A 976 -38.73 22.10 -14.95
N GLY A 977 -37.98 21.07 -14.57
CA GLY A 977 -38.49 19.73 -14.26
C GLY A 977 -38.82 18.88 -15.49
N GLN A 978 -38.50 19.36 -16.71
CA GLN A 978 -38.80 18.63 -17.93
C GLN A 978 -37.94 17.37 -18.06
N ILE A 979 -38.57 16.25 -18.43
CA ILE A 979 -37.88 15.01 -18.76
C ILE A 979 -37.31 15.14 -20.17
N LEU A 980 -35.97 15.17 -20.27
CA LEU A 980 -35.24 15.30 -21.52
C LEU A 980 -34.97 13.95 -22.18
N HIS A 981 -34.78 12.90 -21.38
CA HIS A 981 -34.55 11.53 -21.85
C HIS A 981 -35.02 10.52 -20.82
N THR A 982 -35.45 9.34 -21.28
CA THR A 982 -35.83 8.21 -20.43
C THR A 982 -35.33 6.92 -21.04
N ALA A 983 -34.66 6.09 -20.24
CA ALA A 983 -34.25 4.74 -20.61
C ALA A 983 -34.74 3.75 -19.55
N ARG A 984 -35.35 2.65 -19.99
CA ARG A 984 -35.92 1.61 -19.14
C ARG A 984 -35.38 0.24 -19.52
N TYR A 985 -34.96 -0.51 -18.50
CA TYR A 985 -34.45 -1.87 -18.65
C TYR A 985 -35.21 -2.82 -17.72
N THR A 986 -35.43 -4.04 -18.21
CA THR A 986 -36.17 -5.11 -17.52
C THR A 986 -35.24 -6.29 -17.26
N ASN A 987 -35.65 -7.19 -16.36
CA ASN A 987 -34.86 -8.34 -15.90
C ASN A 987 -33.50 -7.93 -15.31
N VAL A 988 -33.51 -6.83 -14.54
CA VAL A 988 -32.34 -6.30 -13.84
C VAL A 988 -32.27 -6.89 -12.44
N ASP A 989 -31.09 -7.37 -12.05
CA ASP A 989 -30.85 -7.79 -10.66
C ASP A 989 -30.50 -6.55 -9.81
N ILE A 990 -31.51 -6.06 -9.07
CA ILE A 990 -31.38 -4.90 -8.20
C ILE A 990 -30.54 -5.17 -6.94
N THR A 991 -30.14 -6.42 -6.69
CA THR A 991 -29.24 -6.77 -5.59
C THR A 991 -27.77 -6.52 -5.96
N GLN A 992 -27.47 -6.38 -7.26
CA GLN A 992 -26.16 -5.99 -7.75
C GLN A 992 -25.97 -4.46 -7.73
N PRO A 993 -24.72 -3.97 -7.70
CA PRO A 993 -24.45 -2.53 -7.75
C PRO A 993 -24.99 -1.87 -9.02
N ILE A 994 -25.62 -0.71 -8.85
CA ILE A 994 -26.07 0.16 -9.94
C ILE A 994 -25.37 1.51 -9.77
N ALA A 995 -24.55 1.89 -10.75
CA ALA A 995 -23.80 3.14 -10.73
C ALA A 995 -24.23 4.04 -11.89
N SER A 996 -24.20 5.36 -11.68
CA SER A 996 -24.55 6.34 -12.71
C SER A 996 -23.79 7.65 -12.53
N VAL A 997 -23.36 8.24 -13.65
CA VAL A 997 -22.60 9.50 -13.70
C VAL A 997 -23.05 10.36 -14.87
N ILE A 998 -22.91 11.69 -14.73
CA ILE A 998 -23.15 12.67 -15.77
C ILE A 998 -22.02 13.70 -15.78
N SER A 999 -21.54 14.10 -16.95
CA SER A 999 -20.52 15.13 -17.13
C SER A 999 -20.67 15.75 -18.52
N GLU A 1000 -20.36 17.04 -18.63
CA GLU A 1000 -20.42 17.79 -19.89
C GLU A 1000 -21.75 17.61 -20.63
N ASN A 1001 -21.75 16.81 -21.71
CA ASN A 1001 -22.89 16.51 -22.57
C ASN A 1001 -23.19 15.00 -22.62
N TRP A 1002 -22.68 14.22 -21.68
CA TRP A 1002 -22.80 12.77 -21.69
C TRP A 1002 -23.10 12.22 -20.30
N PHE A 1003 -23.68 11.02 -20.28
CA PHE A 1003 -23.94 10.29 -19.06
C PHE A 1003 -23.74 8.81 -19.28
N ALA A 1004 -23.39 8.11 -18.22
CA ALA A 1004 -23.18 6.68 -18.24
C ALA A 1004 -23.81 6.03 -17.03
N TYR A 1005 -24.19 4.76 -17.18
CA TYR A 1005 -24.73 3.96 -16.10
C TYR A 1005 -24.42 2.48 -16.31
N SER A 1006 -24.31 1.75 -15.20
CA SER A 1006 -24.01 0.33 -15.18
C SER A 1006 -24.98 -0.43 -14.28
N PHE A 1007 -25.37 -1.63 -14.72
CA PHE A 1007 -26.23 -2.56 -13.97
C PHE A 1007 -26.03 -4.00 -14.48
N TRP A 1008 -26.54 -4.98 -13.74
CA TRP A 1008 -26.59 -6.38 -14.19
C TRP A 1008 -27.97 -6.72 -14.74
N ALA A 1009 -28.03 -7.38 -15.90
CA ALA A 1009 -29.31 -7.81 -16.48
C ALA A 1009 -29.26 -9.21 -17.12
N ASP A 1010 -30.39 -9.92 -17.03
CA ASP A 1010 -30.69 -11.17 -17.72
C ASP A 1010 -31.64 -10.90 -18.88
N THR A 1011 -31.12 -10.44 -20.02
CA THR A 1011 -31.93 -9.99 -21.16
C THR A 1011 -32.54 -11.15 -21.98
N SER A 1012 -33.46 -11.90 -21.38
CA SER A 1012 -34.00 -13.17 -21.89
C SER A 1012 -34.77 -13.14 -23.22
N GLU A 1013 -35.12 -11.99 -23.80
CA GLU A 1013 -36.01 -11.93 -24.98
C GLU A 1013 -35.33 -11.51 -26.31
N VAL A 1014 -34.13 -10.90 -26.30
CA VAL A 1014 -33.50 -10.36 -27.53
C VAL A 1014 -32.01 -10.73 -27.67
N SER A 1015 -31.31 -11.04 -26.57
CA SER A 1015 -29.88 -11.34 -26.58
C SER A 1015 -29.55 -12.48 -25.61
N ALA A 1016 -28.73 -13.44 -26.03
CA ALA A 1016 -28.27 -14.53 -25.17
C ALA A 1016 -27.25 -14.09 -24.09
N ALA A 1017 -26.85 -12.80 -24.07
CA ALA A 1017 -25.85 -12.28 -23.17
C ALA A 1017 -26.45 -11.87 -21.82
N LYS A 1018 -26.12 -12.65 -20.78
CA LYS A 1018 -26.33 -12.29 -19.36
C LYS A 1018 -25.06 -11.64 -18.83
N GLY A 1019 -25.18 -10.60 -18.02
CA GLY A 1019 -24.01 -10.00 -17.38
C GLY A 1019 -24.15 -8.52 -17.04
N TYR A 1020 -23.02 -7.94 -16.66
CA TYR A 1020 -22.92 -6.51 -16.39
C TYR A 1020 -22.89 -5.71 -17.70
N GLN A 1021 -23.66 -4.63 -17.74
CA GLN A 1021 -23.77 -3.75 -18.88
C GLN A 1021 -23.36 -2.33 -18.48
N LEU A 1022 -22.54 -1.68 -19.29
CA LEU A 1022 -22.22 -0.26 -19.23
C LEU A 1022 -22.85 0.44 -20.44
N ILE A 1023 -23.74 1.39 -20.20
CA ILE A 1023 -24.38 2.16 -21.27
C ILE A 1023 -23.86 3.58 -21.20
N VAL A 1024 -23.46 4.11 -22.35
CA VAL A 1024 -22.95 5.48 -22.50
C VAL A 1024 -23.84 6.21 -23.48
N SER A 1025 -24.29 7.40 -23.10
CA SER A 1025 -25.19 8.24 -23.87
C SER A 1025 -24.64 9.65 -24.02
N GLU A 1026 -24.68 10.19 -25.23
CA GLU A 1026 -24.27 11.55 -25.54
C GLU A 1026 -25.42 12.39 -26.06
N LEU A 1027 -25.42 13.66 -25.68
CA LEU A 1027 -26.46 14.64 -25.94
C LEU A 1027 -25.95 15.68 -26.95
N TYR A 1028 -26.71 15.89 -28.01
CA TYR A 1028 -26.45 16.88 -29.07
C TYR A 1028 -27.64 17.82 -29.27
N GLU A 1029 -27.38 19.05 -29.72
CA GLU A 1029 -28.44 20.05 -29.97
C GLU A 1029 -29.34 19.62 -31.14
N SER A 1030 -28.79 18.90 -32.14
CA SER A 1030 -29.50 18.40 -33.32
C SER A 1030 -28.88 17.08 -33.81
N SER A 1031 -29.66 16.32 -34.59
CA SER A 1031 -29.15 15.15 -35.32
C SER A 1031 -28.39 15.53 -36.59
N THR A 1032 -28.58 16.75 -37.10
CA THR A 1032 -27.93 17.24 -38.32
C THR A 1032 -26.66 18.04 -37.99
N PRO A 1033 -25.52 17.79 -38.67
CA PRO A 1033 -24.32 18.61 -38.49
C PRO A 1033 -24.52 20.07 -38.92
N ASN A 1034 -23.75 20.99 -38.32
CA ASN A 1034 -23.84 22.45 -38.47
C ASN A 1034 -25.22 23.05 -38.14
N ASP A 1035 -26.03 22.35 -37.36
CA ASP A 1035 -27.34 22.80 -36.92
C ASP A 1035 -27.42 22.87 -35.40
N ARG A 1036 -27.84 24.02 -34.89
CA ARG A 1036 -28.08 24.29 -33.46
C ARG A 1036 -29.55 24.16 -33.07
N GLY A 1037 -30.36 23.63 -33.97
CA GLY A 1037 -31.80 23.48 -33.78
C GLY A 1037 -32.46 24.83 -33.51
N VAL A 1038 -33.32 24.87 -32.49
CA VAL A 1038 -34.09 26.09 -32.13
C VAL A 1038 -33.20 27.21 -31.58
N LEU A 1039 -31.97 26.91 -31.15
CA LEU A 1039 -31.05 27.92 -30.60
C LEU A 1039 -30.47 28.83 -31.70
N GLY A 1040 -30.30 28.33 -32.93
CA GLY A 1040 -29.69 29.10 -34.02
C GLY A 1040 -28.39 29.81 -33.59
N ASP A 1041 -28.29 31.10 -33.91
CA ASP A 1041 -27.13 31.95 -33.56
C ASP A 1041 -27.16 32.50 -32.12
N ALA A 1042 -28.06 32.01 -31.25
CA ALA A 1042 -28.17 32.52 -29.89
C ALA A 1042 -26.89 32.26 -29.09
N ALA A 1043 -26.36 33.33 -28.50
CA ALA A 1043 -25.19 33.26 -27.60
C ALA A 1043 -25.55 32.71 -26.22
N ASN A 1044 -26.80 32.89 -25.78
CA ASN A 1044 -27.29 32.49 -24.47
C ASN A 1044 -28.48 31.54 -24.61
N TYR A 1045 -28.59 30.60 -23.68
CA TYR A 1045 -29.72 29.69 -23.53
C TYR A 1045 -30.38 29.89 -22.16
N SER A 1046 -31.67 29.57 -22.04
CA SER A 1046 -32.39 29.55 -20.78
C SER A 1046 -33.21 28.26 -20.66
N SER A 1047 -33.11 27.58 -19.52
CA SER A 1047 -33.97 26.44 -19.18
C SER A 1047 -35.44 26.84 -18.92
N ILE A 1048 -35.81 28.12 -18.99
CA ILE A 1048 -37.21 28.56 -18.79
C ILE A 1048 -37.88 28.88 -20.13
N THR A 1049 -37.10 29.37 -21.10
CA THR A 1049 -37.59 29.79 -22.41
C THR A 1049 -36.82 29.08 -23.52
N ASN A 1050 -37.52 28.35 -24.38
CA ASN A 1050 -36.96 27.57 -25.50
C ASN A 1050 -36.11 26.35 -25.09
N ILE A 1051 -36.56 25.54 -24.11
CA ILE A 1051 -35.97 24.19 -23.91
C ILE A 1051 -36.13 23.37 -25.20
N THR A 1052 -35.01 22.92 -25.73
CA THR A 1052 -34.95 21.94 -26.81
C THR A 1052 -34.72 20.54 -26.26
N MET A 1053 -35.37 19.55 -26.88
CA MET A 1053 -35.07 18.14 -26.59
C MET A 1053 -33.73 17.78 -27.22
N PRO A 1054 -32.80 17.17 -26.46
CA PRO A 1054 -31.52 16.75 -27.01
C PRO A 1054 -31.70 15.58 -27.99
N HIS A 1055 -30.88 15.55 -29.04
CA HIS A 1055 -30.66 14.34 -29.81
C HIS A 1055 -29.69 13.44 -29.04
N VAL A 1056 -30.18 12.27 -28.61
CA VAL A 1056 -29.44 11.34 -27.76
C VAL A 1056 -28.91 10.17 -28.60
N ILE A 1057 -27.60 9.93 -28.54
CA ILE A 1057 -26.95 8.75 -29.14
C ILE A 1057 -26.45 7.87 -28.00
N SER A 1058 -26.87 6.61 -27.97
CA SER A 1058 -26.56 5.67 -26.89
C SER A 1058 -25.92 4.40 -27.43
N GLN A 1059 -24.96 3.87 -26.69
CA GLN A 1059 -24.31 2.59 -26.98
C GLN A 1059 -24.11 1.80 -25.68
N ALA A 1060 -24.39 0.50 -25.74
CA ALA A 1060 -24.20 -0.42 -24.61
C ALA A 1060 -22.92 -1.24 -24.79
N TYR A 1061 -22.29 -1.64 -23.68
CA TYR A 1061 -21.13 -2.51 -23.62
C TYR A 1061 -21.36 -3.58 -22.56
N MET A 1062 -20.94 -4.81 -22.82
CA MET A 1062 -20.79 -5.85 -21.81
C MET A 1062 -19.44 -5.64 -21.10
N ILE A 1063 -19.43 -5.70 -19.77
CA ILE A 1063 -18.22 -5.54 -18.95
C ILE A 1063 -18.00 -6.79 -18.09
N PRO A 1064 -16.74 -7.10 -17.72
CA PRO A 1064 -16.41 -8.37 -17.06
C PRO A 1064 -16.86 -8.47 -15.59
N GLU A 1065 -17.03 -7.33 -14.90
CA GLU A 1065 -17.36 -7.29 -13.48
C GLU A 1065 -18.22 -6.06 -13.12
N ALA A 1066 -18.72 -6.03 -11.88
CA ALA A 1066 -19.58 -4.96 -11.39
C ALA A 1066 -18.83 -3.63 -11.24
N ILE A 1067 -19.53 -2.52 -11.51
CA ILE A 1067 -19.07 -1.17 -11.17
C ILE A 1067 -19.93 -0.66 -10.01
N SER A 1068 -19.31 -0.39 -8.85
CA SER A 1068 -20.03 0.09 -7.65
C SER A 1068 -20.13 1.61 -7.55
N ASN A 1069 -19.14 2.33 -8.08
CA ASN A 1069 -19.08 3.78 -8.08
C ASN A 1069 -18.51 4.28 -9.41
N MET A 1070 -19.00 5.43 -9.88
CA MET A 1070 -18.49 6.11 -11.06
C MET A 1070 -18.19 7.57 -10.75
N ALA A 1071 -17.05 8.05 -11.26
CA ALA A 1071 -16.66 9.45 -11.23
C ALA A 1071 -16.02 9.84 -12.57
N VAL A 1072 -15.74 11.13 -12.77
CA VAL A 1072 -15.08 11.64 -13.97
C VAL A 1072 -13.87 12.47 -13.58
N THR A 1073 -12.79 12.33 -14.34
CA THR A 1073 -11.58 13.15 -14.17
C THR A 1073 -11.87 14.63 -14.42
N GLN A 1074 -11.45 15.49 -13.50
CA GLN A 1074 -11.61 16.94 -13.56
C GLN A 1074 -10.25 17.62 -13.73
N THR A 1075 -10.12 18.43 -14.79
CA THR A 1075 -8.96 19.29 -15.05
C THR A 1075 -9.39 20.75 -15.05
N ARG A 1076 -8.41 21.66 -14.99
CA ARG A 1076 -8.65 23.09 -14.77
C ARG A 1076 -9.58 23.73 -15.82
N GLN A 1077 -9.47 23.34 -17.09
CA GLN A 1077 -10.19 23.92 -18.23
C GLN A 1077 -10.98 22.87 -19.03
N GLY A 1078 -10.85 21.58 -18.70
CA GLY A 1078 -11.57 20.50 -19.40
C GLY A 1078 -11.08 20.27 -20.83
N ILE A 1079 -9.80 20.56 -21.11
CA ILE A 1079 -9.14 20.35 -22.40
C ILE A 1079 -8.59 18.91 -22.48
N SER A 1080 -8.00 18.41 -21.40
CA SER A 1080 -7.52 17.03 -21.32
C SER A 1080 -8.67 16.03 -21.53
N ILE A 1081 -8.37 14.85 -22.08
CA ILE A 1081 -9.38 13.83 -22.34
C ILE A 1081 -10.01 13.40 -21.01
N ARG A 1082 -11.34 13.41 -20.92
CA ARG A 1082 -12.04 12.86 -19.75
C ARG A 1082 -11.89 11.33 -19.70
N GLN A 1083 -11.66 10.79 -18.51
CA GLN A 1083 -11.80 9.36 -18.25
C GLN A 1083 -12.98 9.12 -17.31
N LEU A 1084 -13.69 8.01 -17.55
CA LEU A 1084 -14.68 7.46 -16.64
C LEU A 1084 -13.94 6.63 -15.59
N LEU A 1085 -13.92 7.11 -14.35
CA LEU A 1085 -13.37 6.40 -13.21
C LEU A 1085 -14.41 5.41 -12.72
N CYS A 1086 -14.04 4.14 -12.57
CA CYS A 1086 -14.92 3.08 -12.10
C CYS A 1086 -14.26 2.30 -10.97
N THR A 1087 -14.99 2.14 -9.86
CA THR A 1087 -14.60 1.24 -8.77
C THR A 1087 -15.10 -0.16 -9.05
N LEU A 1088 -14.19 -1.14 -8.98
CA LEU A 1088 -14.43 -2.54 -9.31
C LEU A 1088 -14.31 -3.39 -8.03
N PRO A 1089 -15.44 -3.80 -7.40
CA PRO A 1089 -15.39 -4.51 -6.12
C PRO A 1089 -14.79 -5.92 -6.18
N ALA A 1090 -14.97 -6.66 -7.28
CA ALA A 1090 -14.54 -8.05 -7.36
C ALA A 1090 -13.01 -8.16 -7.58
N SER A 1091 -12.45 -7.30 -8.44
CA SER A 1091 -10.99 -7.16 -8.61
C SER A 1091 -10.33 -6.27 -7.56
N ARG A 1092 -11.11 -5.60 -6.70
CA ARG A 1092 -10.65 -4.65 -5.68
C ARG A 1092 -9.71 -3.60 -6.27
N SER A 1093 -10.16 -2.97 -7.36
CA SER A 1093 -9.37 -2.04 -8.16
C SER A 1093 -10.16 -0.81 -8.62
N ILE A 1094 -9.44 0.19 -9.13
CA ILE A 1094 -10.04 1.38 -9.77
C ILE A 1094 -9.49 1.48 -11.18
N VAL A 1095 -10.38 1.62 -12.16
CA VAL A 1095 -10.03 1.79 -13.57
C VAL A 1095 -10.43 3.18 -14.09
N GLY A 1096 -9.58 3.78 -14.92
CA GLY A 1096 -9.88 4.99 -15.69
C GLY A 1096 -10.09 4.67 -17.16
N ILE A 1097 -11.35 4.59 -17.59
CA ILE A 1097 -11.70 4.25 -18.98
C ILE A 1097 -11.70 5.52 -19.85
N PRO A 1098 -10.85 5.62 -20.88
CA PRO A 1098 -10.79 6.81 -21.74
C PRO A 1098 -12.08 7.03 -22.55
N ARG A 1099 -12.61 8.26 -22.59
CA ARG A 1099 -13.83 8.58 -23.36
C ARG A 1099 -13.77 8.12 -24.83
N PRO A 1100 -12.67 8.27 -25.59
CA PRO A 1100 -12.66 7.86 -27.01
C PRO A 1100 -13.09 6.41 -27.24
N ILE A 1101 -12.83 5.53 -26.27
CA ILE A 1101 -13.24 4.12 -26.31
C ILE A 1101 -14.75 3.98 -26.07
N LEU A 1102 -15.32 4.86 -25.26
CA LEU A 1102 -16.74 4.90 -24.91
C LEU A 1102 -17.57 5.80 -25.85
N ASP A 1103 -17.07 6.20 -27.02
CA ASP A 1103 -17.85 7.03 -27.96
C ASP A 1103 -19.03 6.22 -28.53
N PRO A 1104 -20.29 6.64 -28.32
CA PRO A 1104 -21.45 5.90 -28.81
C PRO A 1104 -21.64 6.00 -30.33
N ARG A 1105 -20.85 6.83 -31.04
CA ARG A 1105 -20.87 6.93 -32.51
C ARG A 1105 -19.98 5.90 -33.20
N ARG A 1106 -19.32 5.02 -32.45
CA ARG A 1106 -18.45 3.96 -33.00
C ARG A 1106 -19.24 3.06 -33.98
N PRO A 1107 -18.75 2.83 -35.21
CA PRO A 1107 -19.49 2.06 -36.22
C PRO A 1107 -19.79 0.62 -35.82
N VAL A 1108 -21.06 0.22 -35.90
CA VAL A 1108 -21.53 -1.14 -35.57
C VAL A 1108 -21.44 -2.05 -36.80
N GLY A 1109 -20.82 -3.22 -36.65
CA GLY A 1109 -20.78 -4.26 -37.69
C GLY A 1109 -19.90 -3.98 -38.90
N ARG A 1110 -19.20 -2.83 -38.94
CA ARG A 1110 -18.29 -2.44 -40.02
C ARG A 1110 -17.07 -1.67 -39.51
N ASP A 1111 -16.04 -1.59 -40.33
CA ASP A 1111 -14.89 -0.73 -40.08
C ASP A 1111 -15.25 0.76 -40.29
N PRO A 1112 -14.53 1.69 -39.64
CA PRO A 1112 -14.74 3.12 -39.83
C PRO A 1112 -14.42 3.54 -41.27
N THR A 1113 -15.21 4.48 -41.79
CA THR A 1113 -14.91 5.20 -43.04
C THR A 1113 -13.70 6.11 -42.85
N ALA A 1114 -13.13 6.64 -43.94
CA ALA A 1114 -11.99 7.57 -43.85
C ALA A 1114 -12.30 8.82 -43.01
N GLN A 1115 -13.52 9.36 -43.12
CA GLN A 1115 -13.96 10.52 -42.32
C GLN A 1115 -14.12 10.16 -40.84
N GLU A 1116 -14.75 9.02 -40.53
CA GLU A 1116 -14.88 8.56 -39.15
C GLU A 1116 -13.53 8.24 -38.50
N ALA A 1117 -12.58 7.69 -39.28
CA ALA A 1117 -11.23 7.43 -38.82
C ALA A 1117 -10.43 8.73 -38.56
N GLU A 1118 -10.66 9.78 -39.36
CA GLU A 1118 -10.09 11.13 -39.13
C GLU A 1118 -10.60 11.74 -37.81
N GLU A 1119 -11.84 11.43 -37.41
CA GLU A 1119 -12.38 11.77 -36.09
C GLU A 1119 -11.82 10.92 -34.94
N GLY A 1120 -11.05 9.87 -35.23
CA GLY A 1120 -10.56 8.91 -34.26
C GLY A 1120 -11.57 7.83 -33.85
N LEU A 1121 -12.67 7.65 -34.62
CA LEU A 1121 -13.63 6.59 -34.36
C LEU A 1121 -13.07 5.23 -34.79
N MET A 1122 -13.30 4.23 -33.93
CA MET A 1122 -12.93 2.85 -34.16
C MET A 1122 -14.17 1.96 -34.20
N LYS A 1123 -14.09 0.82 -34.90
CA LYS A 1123 -15.17 -0.17 -34.96
C LYS A 1123 -15.68 -0.51 -33.56
N TYR A 1124 -16.99 -0.53 -33.38
CA TYR A 1124 -17.62 -0.88 -32.11
C TYR A 1124 -17.36 -2.35 -31.76
N ASN A 1125 -16.94 -2.58 -30.51
CA ASN A 1125 -16.85 -3.91 -29.91
C ASN A 1125 -17.81 -3.94 -28.70
N PRO A 1126 -18.83 -4.82 -28.70
CA PRO A 1126 -19.78 -4.92 -27.59
C PRO A 1126 -19.15 -5.45 -26.31
N ASN A 1127 -18.07 -6.26 -26.39
CA ASN A 1127 -17.36 -6.70 -25.20
C ASN A 1127 -16.27 -5.68 -24.85
N LEU A 1128 -16.42 -4.98 -23.73
CA LEU A 1128 -15.43 -4.04 -23.20
C LEU A 1128 -14.64 -4.74 -22.09
N GLU A 1129 -13.53 -5.34 -22.47
CA GLU A 1129 -12.52 -5.80 -21.52
C GLU A 1129 -11.79 -4.59 -20.96
N PHE A 1130 -11.51 -4.61 -19.65
CA PHE A 1130 -10.70 -3.59 -19.01
C PHE A 1130 -9.23 -3.84 -19.35
N ASP A 1131 -8.63 -2.92 -20.10
CA ASP A 1131 -7.20 -3.00 -20.42
C ASP A 1131 -6.41 -2.85 -19.10
N PRO A 1132 -5.42 -3.72 -18.82
CA PRO A 1132 -4.54 -3.59 -17.66
C PRO A 1132 -3.95 -2.19 -17.46
N LYS A 1133 -3.75 -1.42 -18.54
CA LYS A 1133 -3.26 -0.03 -18.49
C LYS A 1133 -4.25 0.96 -17.86
N TRP A 1134 -5.54 0.63 -17.83
CA TRP A 1134 -6.56 1.49 -17.23
C TRP A 1134 -6.62 1.34 -15.71
N HIS A 1135 -6.03 0.28 -15.14
CA HIS A 1135 -6.01 0.08 -13.69
C HIS A 1135 -5.07 1.08 -13.03
N LEU A 1136 -5.65 2.09 -12.39
CA LEU A 1136 -4.92 3.13 -11.65
C LEU A 1136 -4.22 2.56 -10.42
N THR A 1137 -4.73 1.45 -9.89
CA THR A 1137 -4.23 0.81 -8.67
C THR A 1137 -3.13 -0.21 -8.95
N HIS A 1138 -2.81 -0.53 -10.21
CA HIS A 1138 -1.81 -1.53 -10.60
C HIS A 1138 -1.86 -2.83 -9.76
N SER A 1139 -0.92 -3.03 -8.84
CA SER A 1139 -0.84 -4.20 -7.95
C SER A 1139 -1.50 -4.00 -6.58
N ARG A 1140 -2.01 -2.80 -6.29
CA ARG A 1140 -2.63 -2.48 -5.02
C ARG A 1140 -4.06 -2.98 -5.00
N ASP A 1141 -4.35 -3.81 -4.00
CA ASP A 1141 -5.68 -4.30 -3.68
C ASP A 1141 -6.40 -3.24 -2.82
N VAL A 1142 -7.33 -2.48 -3.41
CA VAL A 1142 -8.12 -1.44 -2.73
C VAL A 1142 -9.52 -1.97 -2.37
N MET A 1143 -9.72 -2.24 -1.09
CA MET A 1143 -10.95 -2.85 -0.58
C MET A 1143 -11.97 -1.79 -0.17
N GLY A 1144 -13.25 -2.01 -0.49
CA GLY A 1144 -14.37 -1.28 0.09
C GLY A 1144 -14.41 0.22 -0.22
N ILE A 1145 -13.90 0.65 -1.37
CA ILE A 1145 -14.02 2.03 -1.85
C ILE A 1145 -15.49 2.37 -2.13
N GLN A 1146 -15.98 3.46 -1.52
CA GLN A 1146 -17.36 3.93 -1.66
C GLN A 1146 -17.46 5.21 -2.48
N HIS A 1147 -16.41 6.05 -2.43
CA HIS A 1147 -16.35 7.35 -3.09
C HIS A 1147 -15.02 7.53 -3.81
N VAL A 1148 -15.09 8.13 -5.00
CA VAL A 1148 -13.93 8.54 -5.80
C VAL A 1148 -14.12 10.01 -6.15
N GLU A 1149 -13.16 10.84 -5.73
CA GLU A 1149 -13.11 12.26 -6.01
C GLU A 1149 -11.95 12.58 -6.93
N SER A 1150 -12.19 13.54 -7.82
CA SER A 1150 -11.17 14.07 -8.73
C SER A 1150 -11.07 15.58 -8.51
N SER A 1151 -9.85 16.06 -8.29
CA SER A 1151 -9.56 17.48 -8.08
C SER A 1151 -8.62 18.00 -9.17
N PRO A 1152 -8.91 19.15 -9.78
CA PRO A 1152 -8.01 19.76 -10.75
C PRO A 1152 -6.73 20.25 -10.07
N THR A 1153 -5.64 20.26 -10.83
CA THR A 1153 -4.37 20.88 -10.42
C THR A 1153 -4.17 22.22 -11.15
N LEU A 1154 -3.07 22.93 -10.88
CA LEU A 1154 -2.74 24.13 -11.67
C LEU A 1154 -2.36 23.77 -13.13
N LEU A 1155 -1.93 22.53 -13.35
CA LEU A 1155 -1.63 21.94 -14.66
C LEU A 1155 -2.92 21.40 -15.30
N GLU A 1156 -3.12 21.70 -16.58
CA GLU A 1156 -4.27 21.22 -17.33
C GLU A 1156 -4.16 19.73 -17.67
N SER A 1157 -2.94 19.23 -17.84
CA SER A 1157 -2.72 17.82 -18.17
C SER A 1157 -3.05 16.86 -17.03
N THR A 1158 -3.13 17.37 -15.79
CA THR A 1158 -3.05 16.56 -14.57
C THR A 1158 -4.25 16.77 -13.65
N THR A 1159 -4.72 15.66 -13.07
CA THR A 1159 -5.74 15.63 -12.02
C THR A 1159 -5.27 14.79 -10.84
N LEU A 1160 -5.74 15.12 -9.63
CA LEU A 1160 -5.56 14.30 -8.43
C LEU A 1160 -6.79 13.43 -8.23
N ILE A 1161 -6.57 12.14 -7.98
CA ILE A 1161 -7.62 11.17 -7.68
C ILE A 1161 -7.49 10.77 -6.21
N PHE A 1162 -8.59 10.87 -5.48
CA PHE A 1162 -8.67 10.42 -4.09
C PHE A 1162 -9.89 9.55 -3.90
N SER A 1163 -9.67 8.38 -3.31
CA SER A 1163 -10.69 7.35 -3.14
C SER A 1163 -10.73 6.92 -1.68
N TYR A 1164 -11.93 6.84 -1.12
CA TYR A 1164 -12.15 6.52 0.28
C TYR A 1164 -13.41 5.70 0.51
N GLY A 1165 -13.49 5.12 1.71
CA GLY A 1165 -14.52 4.20 2.16
C GLY A 1165 -13.89 3.38 3.28
N PHE A 1166 -13.67 2.08 3.01
CA PHE A 1166 -12.87 1.23 3.89
C PHE A 1166 -11.37 1.53 3.76
N ASP A 1167 -10.80 1.34 2.57
CA ASP A 1167 -9.42 1.77 2.29
C ASP A 1167 -9.35 3.23 1.86
N ILE A 1168 -8.15 3.78 1.92
CA ILE A 1168 -7.82 5.08 1.32
C ILE A 1168 -6.77 4.87 0.23
N PHE A 1169 -7.06 5.37 -0.97
CA PHE A 1169 -6.14 5.35 -2.11
C PHE A 1169 -6.09 6.74 -2.74
N GLY A 1170 -4.89 7.19 -3.09
CA GLY A 1170 -4.71 8.42 -3.84
C GLY A 1170 -3.65 8.27 -4.91
N THR A 1171 -3.83 8.95 -6.03
CA THR A 1171 -2.85 8.99 -7.12
C THR A 1171 -3.01 10.25 -7.96
N ARG A 1172 -1.98 10.53 -8.76
CA ARG A 1172 -2.02 11.55 -9.82
C ARG A 1172 -2.33 10.86 -11.15
N LEU A 1173 -3.19 11.46 -11.96
CA LEU A 1173 -3.52 10.97 -13.29
C LEU A 1173 -3.29 12.06 -14.35
N ALA A 1174 -2.70 11.68 -15.48
CA ALA A 1174 -2.55 12.55 -16.66
C ALA A 1174 -3.27 11.94 -17.87
N PRO A 1175 -4.58 12.20 -18.05
CA PRO A 1175 -5.39 11.48 -19.04
C PRO A 1175 -4.92 11.56 -20.50
N SER A 1176 -4.33 12.69 -20.88
CA SER A 1176 -3.78 12.96 -22.22
C SER A 1176 -2.25 12.94 -22.27
N GLN A 1177 -1.61 12.28 -21.29
CA GLN A 1177 -0.17 12.44 -21.02
C GLN A 1177 0.19 13.87 -20.56
N PRO A 1178 1.31 14.06 -19.85
CA PRO A 1178 1.61 15.35 -19.26
C PRO A 1178 2.23 16.30 -20.31
N PHE A 1179 1.38 17.08 -21.00
CA PHE A 1179 1.78 17.96 -22.11
C PHE A 1179 2.24 19.37 -21.70
N ASP A 1180 2.03 19.74 -20.43
CA ASP A 1180 2.38 21.06 -19.86
C ASP A 1180 3.53 21.00 -18.84
N ILE A 1181 4.19 19.84 -18.73
CA ILE A 1181 5.43 19.64 -17.99
C ILE A 1181 6.47 18.99 -18.92
N LEU A 1182 7.74 19.26 -18.68
CA LEU A 1182 8.81 18.52 -19.35
C LEU A 1182 8.92 17.13 -18.74
N ASP A 1183 9.12 16.13 -19.61
CA ASP A 1183 9.32 14.75 -19.21
C ASP A 1183 10.57 14.59 -18.32
N LYS A 1184 10.50 13.68 -17.33
CA LYS A 1184 11.65 13.29 -16.50
C LYS A 1184 12.79 12.74 -17.36
N GLY A 1185 12.47 12.11 -18.50
CA GLY A 1185 13.43 11.61 -19.48
C GLY A 1185 14.11 12.68 -20.33
N PHE A 1186 13.78 13.97 -20.17
CA PHE A 1186 14.37 15.04 -20.99
C PHE A 1186 15.87 15.22 -20.72
N SER A 1187 16.71 14.97 -21.73
CA SER A 1187 18.17 15.03 -21.61
C SER A 1187 18.72 16.46 -21.54
N LYS A 1188 18.61 17.08 -20.35
CA LYS A 1188 19.15 18.42 -20.06
C LYS A 1188 20.65 18.53 -20.35
N ILE A 1189 21.42 17.47 -20.04
CA ILE A 1189 22.87 17.42 -20.27
C ILE A 1189 23.20 17.46 -21.77
N GLN A 1190 22.49 16.69 -22.60
CA GLN A 1190 22.70 16.70 -24.04
C GLN A 1190 22.40 18.09 -24.64
N LEU A 1191 21.30 18.73 -24.19
CA LEU A 1191 20.97 20.08 -24.60
C LEU A 1191 22.11 21.06 -24.26
N LEU A 1192 22.62 21.02 -23.02
CA LEU A 1192 23.71 21.88 -22.58
C LEU A 1192 25.00 21.67 -23.38
N LEU A 1193 25.42 20.42 -23.56
CA LEU A 1193 26.62 20.08 -24.32
C LEU A 1193 26.52 20.57 -25.77
N THR A 1194 25.33 20.47 -26.37
CA THR A 1194 25.07 20.97 -27.72
C THR A 1194 25.22 22.50 -27.77
N VAL A 1195 24.67 23.23 -26.80
CA VAL A 1195 24.79 24.70 -26.71
C VAL A 1195 26.25 25.12 -26.56
N VAL A 1196 27.01 24.45 -25.69
CA VAL A 1196 28.44 24.74 -25.48
C VAL A 1196 29.25 24.43 -26.75
N ALA A 1197 29.00 23.30 -27.40
CA ALA A 1197 29.68 22.92 -28.64
C ALA A 1197 29.40 23.92 -29.78
N LEU A 1198 28.14 24.37 -29.92
CA LEU A 1198 27.76 25.41 -30.88
C LEU A 1198 28.44 26.75 -30.55
N MET A 1199 28.48 27.15 -29.28
CA MET A 1199 29.14 28.38 -28.85
C MET A 1199 30.65 28.36 -29.13
N ALA A 1200 31.33 27.25 -28.84
CA ALA A 1200 32.73 27.06 -29.16
C ALA A 1200 32.98 27.07 -30.67
N GLY A 1201 32.13 26.38 -31.44
CA GLY A 1201 32.18 26.35 -32.90
C GLY A 1201 32.02 27.75 -33.51
N VAL A 1202 31.02 28.52 -33.07
CA VAL A 1202 30.79 29.90 -33.52
C VAL A 1202 31.96 30.80 -33.12
N SER A 1203 32.47 30.69 -31.89
CA SER A 1203 33.60 31.50 -31.42
C SER A 1203 34.88 31.25 -32.21
N ALA A 1204 35.10 30.01 -32.67
CA ALA A 1204 36.22 29.66 -33.54
C ALA A 1204 36.01 30.11 -35.00
N LEU A 1205 34.79 29.98 -35.53
CA LEU A 1205 34.47 30.31 -36.93
C LEU A 1205 34.28 31.81 -37.18
N ALA A 1206 33.77 32.57 -36.21
CA ALA A 1206 33.53 34.01 -36.33
C ALA A 1206 34.77 34.82 -36.75
N PRO A 1207 35.96 34.69 -36.11
CA PRO A 1207 37.15 35.41 -36.55
C PRO A 1207 37.66 34.94 -37.93
N LEU A 1208 37.51 33.65 -38.25
CA LEU A 1208 37.90 33.10 -39.55
C LEU A 1208 37.02 33.65 -40.69
N ALA A 1209 35.71 33.71 -40.47
CA ALA A 1209 34.76 34.29 -41.40
C ALA A 1209 35.00 35.79 -41.60
N ARG A 1210 35.22 36.54 -40.51
CA ARG A 1210 35.54 37.97 -40.54
C ARG A 1210 36.84 38.24 -41.31
N SER A 1211 37.89 37.46 -41.04
CA SER A 1211 39.17 37.54 -41.77
C SER A 1211 38.98 37.25 -43.26
N LYS A 1212 38.24 36.20 -43.61
CA LYS A 1212 37.95 35.86 -45.02
C LYS A 1212 37.18 36.96 -45.74
N GLN A 1213 36.17 37.55 -45.09
CA GLN A 1213 35.36 38.61 -45.67
C GLN A 1213 36.15 39.91 -45.86
N VAL A 1214 36.96 40.30 -44.87
CA VAL A 1214 37.89 41.44 -44.98
C VAL A 1214 38.86 41.21 -46.13
N ASN A 1215 39.50 40.04 -46.21
CA ASN A 1215 40.44 39.72 -47.30
C ASN A 1215 39.79 39.72 -48.70
N LEU A 1216 38.51 39.32 -48.81
CA LEU A 1216 37.77 39.38 -50.07
C LEU A 1216 37.47 40.83 -50.49
N GLN A 1217 37.07 41.70 -49.55
CA GLN A 1217 36.85 43.12 -49.82
C GLN A 1217 38.15 43.85 -50.21
N TRP A 1218 39.27 43.49 -49.59
CA TRP A 1218 40.58 44.05 -49.92
C TRP A 1218 41.16 43.56 -51.25
N LYS A 1219 40.67 42.42 -51.79
CA LYS A 1219 41.02 41.94 -53.14
C LYS A 1219 40.14 42.53 -54.26
N SER A 1220 39.00 43.15 -53.91
CA SER A 1220 38.11 43.82 -54.86
C SER A 1220 38.36 45.33 -54.97
N SER A 1221 39.27 45.87 -54.15
CA SER A 1221 39.92 47.18 -54.34
C SER A 1221 41.24 46.99 -55.07
#